data_AF-A0A6N8YF58-F1
#
_entry.id   AF-A0A6N8YF58-F1
#
_cell.length_a   1.000
_cell.length_b   1.000
_cell.length_c   1.000
_cell.angle_alpha   90.00
_cell.angle_beta   90.00
_cell.angle_gamma   90.00
#
_symmetry.space_group_name_H-M   'P 1'
#
loop_
_entity.id
_entity.type
_entity.pdbx_description
1 polymer ?
#
loop_
_entity_poly.entity_id
_entity_poly.type
_entity_poly.pdbx_seq_one_letter_code
_entity_poly.pdbx_strand_id
1 'polypeptide(L)'
;MRTRIRATDASGDPSDPFSLPSALNRAWKLPLALPVVASALFLAALEACDPGGVAEPEPSLEIVPDSVTLTHIGEQFSFTVRGGGGLGASQVQWSSRDTSVFTVDAAGTVTARRNGSAYVRAADLKSADHAVVQVHQVADALEPFGEGQQAARGLSPPDPVGVRVLDAGGAPVSGVAVRFEAGVGGGRVEPGVVHSESAGLAAAQWTLGPEPGRQTLAVSAEGVADVEIAATALSPDEAVASVEVRSGQDQSAWAGRALAEPVVVLAMDEGGRPLPGATVRFEPGAAGIADPETAVSDSAGLAATGWTLGTAFGPQTLTASAGVASVEIRATARDPDAAVALVEVHSGEDQWALAGHTLPSPVSVRVMDEIGHPIWGAAVRFEPDRGSGSVDLEAATTDSLGLASAVWTLGLELGKQRLRAKAGDASMAFEATAVSDAGVCNRTPTVSAEIASRLGVGSCANVTKQMLGGVTKVFVNRQGIKRLRSGDFTGLVGLTALELTGNKLSELPPDIFAGLSRLRRLSLDHNQLSELPSGIFRGLSGLKDLGLRGNRLTALDEQVFSDLDQLEILFIDYNELKELPSGLFDGLSQLKNLALTENRLTSLSENIFVDLSSLEAIWLGANQLTELPSRLFANKPALFRIQLRDNRLTELPPGLFFETPALQRLWLRGNLLHALPPSIFAGLHSLVRLDLDRNIRLAELPPGLFAGTPKLAELGLEWNDLTELPTGVFAGLSELKWVTLAGNPGAPFQIRPEFARVDAGDPLAPGPARVVVRTPLGAPFAFEMPVSVQRGSISREIVSVLAGDTVSPSFKVSAYSGGGAAHVGFGPPPQLHVAGYSGVELVRGEELVLFAETDNRSPDTRSHIPQHRLQVGGPSASVAVGDYFNDPDGDTLAYEVVASVSGVVDARIEQGVLWLDPLSMDTTEVEVTAIDPGGLRATQRFLTWVVPAPDPDAFNIELYFDPGFTPEQEATIRRAADRWMEVVTGDLPDVPMHGSVEEYCGDRARTRFVGVIDDVLIRIRLFPYLRNAAAYATSCGRREESGLDFLGENGFAQRTVDSSVFLPRSALHEIGHILGIGDWPIEDRDTDPHFAGPLAVEAFDAAGGEGYPGGKVPVE
;
A
#
# COMPACT_ATOMS: atom_id res chain seq x y z
N MET A 1 -17.76 -57.35 14.29
CA MET A 1 -17.13 -57.21 12.95
C MET A 1 -16.34 -55.91 12.94
N ARG A 2 -15.07 -55.89 12.49
CA ARG A 2 -14.60 -55.31 11.20
C ARG A 2 -15.05 -53.84 10.98
N THR A 3 -14.18 -52.84 10.76
CA THR A 3 -12.73 -52.89 10.41
C THR A 3 -11.92 -51.61 10.78
N ARG A 4 -10.58 -51.73 10.68
CA ARG A 4 -9.49 -50.72 10.68
C ARG A 4 -9.82 -49.41 9.95
N ILE A 5 -9.38 -48.21 10.37
CA ILE A 5 -8.00 -47.67 10.66
C ILE A 5 -7.15 -47.41 9.40
N ARG A 6 -6.94 -46.11 9.10
CA ARG A 6 -5.73 -45.37 8.60
C ARG A 6 -6.09 -43.86 8.68
N ALA A 7 -5.26 -42.95 9.22
CA ALA A 7 -3.96 -42.43 8.75
C ALA A 7 -4.11 -41.57 7.47
N THR A 8 -3.56 -40.34 7.36
CA THR A 8 -2.58 -39.62 8.21
C THR A 8 -2.59 -38.09 7.95
N ASP A 9 -2.03 -37.31 8.89
CA ASP A 9 -1.37 -35.97 8.75
C ASP A 9 -2.14 -34.74 8.19
N ALA A 10 -1.84 -33.46 8.55
CA ALA A 10 -1.18 -32.86 9.73
C ALA A 10 -1.39 -31.31 9.77
N SER A 11 -1.23 -30.70 10.96
CA SER A 11 -1.17 -29.24 11.32
C SER A 11 -2.33 -28.29 10.91
N GLY A 12 -2.53 -27.16 11.63
CA GLY A 12 -3.55 -26.17 11.22
C GLY A 12 -4.04 -25.01 12.11
N ASP A 13 -3.72 -24.95 13.42
CA ASP A 13 -4.03 -23.82 14.35
C ASP A 13 -5.55 -23.52 14.67
N PRO A 14 -5.90 -22.88 15.82
CA PRO A 14 -7.29 -22.63 16.24
C PRO A 14 -7.75 -21.16 16.12
N SER A 15 -9.07 -20.93 16.14
CA SER A 15 -9.67 -19.59 16.36
C SER A 15 -11.03 -19.69 17.09
N ASP A 16 -11.49 -18.57 17.65
CA ASP A 16 -12.43 -18.49 18.79
C ASP A 16 -13.85 -17.95 18.36
N PRO A 17 -14.75 -17.40 19.21
CA PRO A 17 -16.04 -18.06 19.48
C PRO A 17 -17.31 -17.23 19.13
N PHE A 18 -18.51 -17.87 19.21
CA PHE A 18 -19.62 -17.49 20.13
C PHE A 18 -20.95 -18.29 19.95
N SER A 19 -21.70 -18.42 21.05
CA SER A 19 -23.19 -18.57 21.18
C SER A 19 -23.98 -19.78 20.61
N LEU A 20 -24.58 -20.58 21.53
CA LEU A 20 -26.01 -21.01 21.67
C LEU A 20 -26.76 -21.74 20.48
N PRO A 21 -27.87 -22.52 20.70
CA PRO A 21 -28.85 -22.43 21.81
C PRO A 21 -29.52 -23.72 22.41
N SER A 22 -30.15 -23.54 23.57
CA SER A 22 -31.43 -24.10 24.09
C SER A 22 -31.82 -25.61 24.09
N ALA A 23 -31.92 -26.16 25.32
CA ALA A 23 -33.09 -26.80 25.98
C ALA A 23 -33.73 -28.16 25.55
N LEU A 24 -33.99 -29.07 26.54
CA LEU A 24 -35.36 -29.57 26.91
C LEU A 24 -35.44 -30.60 28.10
N ASN A 25 -36.33 -30.31 29.07
CA ASN A 25 -37.24 -31.17 29.88
C ASN A 25 -36.86 -32.53 30.57
N ARG A 26 -37.14 -32.61 31.90
CA ARG A 26 -37.86 -33.69 32.68
C ARG A 26 -37.20 -35.08 32.88
N ALA A 27 -37.55 -35.92 33.88
CA ALA A 27 -38.14 -35.79 35.25
C ALA A 27 -38.17 -37.18 35.97
N TRP A 28 -38.64 -37.24 37.24
CA TRP A 28 -38.83 -38.42 38.14
C TRP A 28 -37.52 -39.06 38.69
N LYS A 29 -37.28 -39.44 39.97
CA LYS A 29 -37.99 -39.70 41.27
C LYS A 29 -38.08 -41.20 41.70
N LEU A 30 -37.18 -41.58 42.65
CA LEU A 30 -37.41 -42.39 43.87
C LEU A 30 -37.73 -43.92 43.73
N PRO A 31 -37.63 -44.76 44.79
CA PRO A 31 -36.67 -44.79 45.93
C PRO A 31 -36.21 -46.24 46.36
N LEU A 32 -35.61 -46.36 47.58
CA LEU A 32 -35.41 -47.57 48.43
C LEU A 32 -34.25 -48.52 48.04
N ALA A 33 -33.60 -49.28 48.95
CA ALA A 33 -33.42 -49.23 50.44
C ALA A 33 -32.35 -50.29 50.86
N LEU A 34 -32.05 -50.43 52.17
CA LEU A 34 -31.49 -51.60 52.93
C LEU A 34 -30.94 -51.08 54.32
N PRO A 35 -30.69 -51.88 55.39
CA PRO A 35 -31.59 -52.83 56.10
C PRO A 35 -31.39 -52.88 57.67
N VAL A 36 -31.82 -53.99 58.32
CA VAL A 36 -31.58 -54.49 59.73
C VAL A 36 -32.31 -53.69 60.85
N VAL A 37 -32.87 -54.22 61.96
CA VAL A 37 -32.73 -55.47 62.78
C VAL A 37 -34.12 -56.04 63.19
N ALA A 38 -34.20 -57.18 63.91
CA ALA A 38 -35.42 -57.98 64.14
C ALA A 38 -35.73 -58.39 65.61
N SER A 39 -36.93 -58.96 65.80
CA SER A 39 -37.43 -59.78 66.95
C SER A 39 -37.89 -59.07 68.23
N ALA A 40 -38.81 -59.60 69.05
CA ALA A 40 -39.99 -60.50 68.88
C ALA A 40 -40.67 -60.73 70.27
N LEU A 41 -42.01 -60.86 70.39
CA LEU A 41 -42.63 -61.27 71.67
C LEU A 41 -43.98 -62.04 71.58
N PHE A 42 -44.00 -63.19 72.26
CA PHE A 42 -45.10 -63.85 73.02
C PHE A 42 -46.29 -64.61 72.39
N LEU A 43 -46.97 -65.36 73.29
CA LEU A 43 -47.83 -66.54 73.08
C LEU A 43 -49.28 -66.35 73.59
N ALA A 44 -50.16 -67.27 73.17
CA ALA A 44 -51.43 -67.67 73.80
C ALA A 44 -51.76 -69.13 73.41
N ALA A 45 -52.57 -69.95 74.12
CA ALA A 45 -53.03 -69.99 75.52
C ALA A 45 -53.81 -71.33 75.76
N LEU A 46 -54.13 -71.67 77.04
CA LEU A 46 -55.37 -72.35 77.54
C LEU A 46 -55.89 -73.68 76.87
N GLU A 47 -56.45 -74.72 77.54
CA GLU A 47 -56.72 -75.04 78.97
C GLU A 47 -57.17 -76.54 79.15
N ALA A 48 -57.37 -76.98 80.42
CA ALA A 48 -58.35 -77.98 80.94
C ALA A 48 -58.18 -79.52 80.77
N CYS A 49 -58.17 -80.28 81.90
CA CYS A 49 -59.26 -81.18 82.38
C CYS A 49 -58.91 -82.09 83.61
N ASP A 50 -59.96 -82.59 84.30
CA ASP A 50 -60.05 -83.21 85.66
C ASP A 50 -60.12 -84.80 85.60
N PRO A 51 -60.48 -85.68 86.61
CA PRO A 51 -60.99 -85.48 88.00
C PRO A 51 -60.64 -86.47 89.17
N GLY A 52 -60.85 -86.02 90.43
CA GLY A 52 -61.22 -86.78 91.67
C GLY A 52 -60.16 -87.64 92.41
N GLY A 53 -60.17 -87.89 93.75
CA GLY A 53 -61.05 -87.57 94.91
C GLY A 53 -60.88 -88.65 96.04
N VAL A 54 -61.39 -88.65 97.31
CA VAL A 54 -62.13 -87.73 98.24
C VAL A 54 -62.04 -88.30 99.69
N ALA A 55 -61.74 -87.53 100.77
CA ALA A 55 -62.00 -87.88 102.21
C ALA A 55 -61.64 -86.74 103.23
N GLU A 56 -62.41 -86.57 104.33
CA GLU A 56 -62.21 -85.55 105.42
C GLU A 56 -63.19 -85.81 106.62
N PRO A 57 -63.21 -85.08 107.78
CA PRO A 57 -62.21 -84.20 108.44
C PRO A 57 -62.10 -84.37 110.00
N GLU A 58 -61.18 -83.64 110.64
CA GLU A 58 -61.30 -83.09 112.02
C GLU A 58 -60.61 -81.69 112.09
N PRO A 59 -60.90 -80.81 113.08
CA PRO A 59 -60.93 -79.35 112.86
C PRO A 59 -59.59 -78.58 112.89
N SER A 60 -59.53 -77.49 112.13
CA SER A 60 -58.39 -76.58 111.93
C SER A 60 -58.66 -75.12 112.32
N LEU A 61 -57.58 -74.32 112.35
CA LEU A 61 -57.55 -72.84 112.51
C LEU A 61 -58.01 -72.11 111.23
N GLU A 62 -58.66 -70.95 111.35
CA GLU A 62 -59.27 -70.14 110.25
C GLU A 62 -58.99 -68.64 110.46
N ILE A 63 -58.56 -67.91 109.41
CA ILE A 63 -58.39 -66.44 109.39
C ILE A 63 -59.67 -65.76 108.89
N VAL A 64 -60.04 -64.64 109.51
CA VAL A 64 -61.20 -63.82 109.11
C VAL A 64 -60.80 -62.32 109.03
N PRO A 65 -61.06 -61.63 107.90
CA PRO A 65 -61.54 -62.15 106.62
C PRO A 65 -60.49 -62.99 105.88
N ASP A 66 -60.91 -63.72 104.85
CA ASP A 66 -60.04 -64.49 103.94
C ASP A 66 -59.28 -63.61 102.93
N SER A 67 -59.69 -62.35 102.78
CA SER A 67 -59.03 -61.38 101.90
C SER A 67 -59.25 -59.92 102.31
N VAL A 68 -58.32 -59.04 101.90
CA VAL A 68 -58.47 -57.57 101.94
C VAL A 68 -57.74 -56.92 100.76
N THR A 69 -58.19 -55.73 100.34
CA THR A 69 -57.50 -54.88 99.36
C THR A 69 -57.19 -53.53 100.01
N LEU A 70 -55.95 -53.07 99.85
CA LEU A 70 -55.45 -51.78 100.31
C LEU A 70 -55.18 -50.87 99.08
N THR A 71 -55.46 -49.59 99.21
CA THR A 71 -55.64 -48.63 98.10
C THR A 71 -54.55 -47.57 97.97
N HIS A 72 -53.69 -47.41 98.98
CA HIS A 72 -52.52 -46.53 98.97
C HIS A 72 -51.36 -47.11 99.78
N ILE A 73 -50.15 -46.58 99.60
CA ILE A 73 -48.98 -47.07 100.37
C ILE A 73 -49.04 -46.52 101.80
N GLY A 74 -48.76 -47.39 102.78
CA GLY A 74 -48.87 -47.08 104.21
C GLY A 74 -50.23 -47.44 104.84
N GLU A 75 -51.27 -47.75 104.05
CA GLU A 75 -52.57 -48.21 104.55
C GLU A 75 -52.44 -49.47 105.42
N GLN A 76 -53.28 -49.60 106.46
CA GLN A 76 -53.20 -50.70 107.43
C GLN A 76 -54.54 -51.41 107.67
N PHE A 77 -54.48 -52.73 107.88
CA PHE A 77 -55.64 -53.56 108.21
C PHE A 77 -55.23 -54.72 109.13
N SER A 78 -56.06 -55.09 110.12
CA SER A 78 -55.76 -56.16 111.08
C SER A 78 -56.69 -57.36 110.92
N PHE A 79 -56.11 -58.54 110.72
CA PHE A 79 -56.84 -59.81 110.61
C PHE A 79 -57.14 -60.44 111.98
N THR A 80 -58.13 -61.33 112.03
CA THR A 80 -58.52 -62.08 113.24
C THR A 80 -58.57 -63.59 112.95
N VAL A 81 -58.63 -64.43 113.99
CA VAL A 81 -58.50 -65.90 113.86
C VAL A 81 -59.53 -66.62 114.73
N ARG A 82 -60.02 -67.77 114.26
CA ARG A 82 -60.99 -68.65 114.94
C ARG A 82 -60.55 -70.12 114.92
N GLY A 83 -61.05 -70.91 115.86
CA GLY A 83 -60.71 -72.34 116.01
C GLY A 83 -59.44 -72.59 116.84
N GLY A 84 -59.37 -73.76 117.49
CA GLY A 84 -58.26 -74.14 118.38
C GLY A 84 -58.69 -74.30 119.86
N GLY A 85 -58.51 -75.50 120.41
CA GLY A 85 -59.11 -75.87 121.71
C GLY A 85 -58.46 -75.26 122.94
N GLY A 86 -59.02 -74.15 123.46
CA GLY A 86 -58.83 -73.72 124.85
C GLY A 86 -57.46 -73.12 125.21
N LEU A 87 -56.62 -72.80 124.22
CA LEU A 87 -55.35 -72.10 124.40
C LEU A 87 -55.51 -70.61 124.03
N GLY A 88 -54.90 -69.72 124.82
CA GLY A 88 -55.00 -68.27 124.61
C GLY A 88 -54.25 -67.78 123.37
N ALA A 89 -54.64 -66.61 122.87
CA ALA A 89 -54.17 -66.01 121.61
C ALA A 89 -52.67 -65.58 121.57
N SER A 90 -51.84 -66.10 122.47
CA SER A 90 -50.40 -65.82 122.57
C SER A 90 -49.51 -66.93 121.95
N GLN A 91 -50.08 -67.81 121.11
CA GLN A 91 -49.35 -68.88 120.42
C GLN A 91 -49.59 -68.94 118.90
N VAL A 92 -50.31 -67.98 118.31
CA VAL A 92 -50.46 -67.85 116.86
C VAL A 92 -49.34 -66.95 116.32
N GLN A 93 -48.63 -67.39 115.28
CA GLN A 93 -47.59 -66.61 114.59
C GLN A 93 -48.09 -66.12 113.24
N TRP A 94 -47.96 -64.80 113.02
CA TRP A 94 -48.26 -64.13 111.75
C TRP A 94 -47.01 -64.00 110.88
N SER A 95 -47.17 -64.13 109.56
CA SER A 95 -46.10 -63.95 108.57
C SER A 95 -46.65 -63.53 107.20
N SER A 96 -45.93 -62.68 106.47
CA SER A 96 -46.24 -62.34 105.08
C SER A 96 -45.38 -63.18 104.13
N ARG A 97 -45.96 -63.67 103.03
CA ARG A 97 -45.22 -64.35 101.97
C ARG A 97 -44.36 -63.41 101.13
N ASP A 98 -44.70 -62.12 101.08
CA ASP A 98 -43.90 -61.08 100.43
C ASP A 98 -43.98 -59.77 101.22
N THR A 99 -42.91 -59.49 101.99
CA THR A 99 -42.79 -58.28 102.81
C THR A 99 -42.55 -57.00 102.01
N SER A 100 -42.31 -57.11 100.70
CA SER A 100 -42.19 -55.94 99.80
C SER A 100 -43.54 -55.44 99.30
N VAL A 101 -44.58 -56.30 99.26
CA VAL A 101 -45.97 -55.90 98.99
C VAL A 101 -46.62 -55.33 100.24
N PHE A 102 -46.51 -56.04 101.37
CA PHE A 102 -46.96 -55.53 102.68
C PHE A 102 -46.16 -56.17 103.84
N THR A 103 -45.89 -55.40 104.89
CA THR A 103 -45.34 -55.92 106.16
C THR A 103 -46.48 -56.33 107.09
N VAL A 104 -46.39 -57.48 107.77
CA VAL A 104 -47.32 -57.86 108.85
C VAL A 104 -46.64 -57.78 110.22
N ASP A 105 -47.34 -57.32 111.24
CA ASP A 105 -46.88 -57.29 112.63
C ASP A 105 -47.24 -58.58 113.42
N ALA A 106 -46.86 -58.63 114.70
CA ALA A 106 -47.13 -59.77 115.57
C ALA A 106 -48.60 -59.88 116.04
N ALA A 107 -49.45 -58.88 115.78
CA ALA A 107 -50.87 -58.88 116.08
C ALA A 107 -51.73 -59.32 114.88
N GLY A 108 -51.18 -59.33 113.67
CA GLY A 108 -51.89 -59.61 112.42
C GLY A 108 -52.25 -58.36 111.62
N THR A 109 -51.67 -57.20 111.96
CA THR A 109 -51.83 -55.96 111.20
C THR A 109 -50.89 -55.94 110.00
N VAL A 110 -51.47 -55.89 108.81
CA VAL A 110 -50.76 -55.70 107.54
C VAL A 110 -50.62 -54.22 107.23
N THR A 111 -49.51 -53.81 106.61
CA THR A 111 -49.24 -52.43 106.17
C THR A 111 -48.76 -52.44 104.72
N ALA A 112 -49.48 -51.74 103.83
CA ALA A 112 -49.14 -51.63 102.42
C ALA A 112 -47.73 -51.02 102.22
N ARG A 113 -46.93 -51.65 101.35
CA ARG A 113 -45.55 -51.24 101.01
C ARG A 113 -45.35 -51.00 99.51
N ARG A 114 -46.02 -51.78 98.65
CA ARG A 114 -45.95 -51.67 97.19
C ARG A 114 -47.14 -52.35 96.53
N ASN A 115 -47.54 -51.90 95.35
CA ASN A 115 -48.53 -52.60 94.52
C ASN A 115 -48.14 -54.06 94.26
N GLY A 116 -49.13 -54.95 94.41
CA GLY A 116 -48.97 -56.39 94.25
C GLY A 116 -50.09 -57.16 94.96
N SER A 117 -49.92 -58.47 95.09
CA SER A 117 -50.82 -59.32 95.87
C SER A 117 -50.03 -60.45 96.50
N ALA A 118 -50.17 -60.63 97.80
CA ALA A 118 -49.44 -61.66 98.55
C ALA A 118 -50.30 -62.21 99.70
N TYR A 119 -49.90 -63.35 100.24
CA TYR A 119 -50.64 -64.05 101.28
C TYR A 119 -50.10 -63.68 102.66
N VAL A 120 -50.98 -63.31 103.58
CA VAL A 120 -50.70 -63.27 105.02
C VAL A 120 -51.08 -64.62 105.62
N ARG A 121 -50.24 -65.15 106.50
CA ARG A 121 -50.36 -66.49 107.08
C ARG A 121 -50.44 -66.40 108.60
N ALA A 122 -51.40 -67.09 109.20
CA ALA A 122 -51.48 -67.36 110.63
C ALA A 122 -51.24 -68.85 110.89
N ALA A 123 -50.48 -69.18 111.93
CA ALA A 123 -50.18 -70.57 112.28
C ALA A 123 -50.06 -70.78 113.79
N ASP A 124 -50.58 -71.90 114.28
CA ASP A 124 -50.27 -72.44 115.60
C ASP A 124 -49.38 -73.69 115.49
N LEU A 125 -49.22 -74.45 116.58
CA LEU A 125 -48.40 -75.67 116.61
C LEU A 125 -49.00 -76.88 115.88
N LYS A 126 -50.24 -76.80 115.35
CA LYS A 126 -50.99 -77.92 114.78
C LYS A 126 -51.67 -77.63 113.44
N SER A 127 -51.99 -76.37 113.16
CA SER A 127 -52.73 -75.95 111.98
C SER A 127 -52.36 -74.51 111.57
N ALA A 128 -52.60 -74.17 110.31
CA ALA A 128 -52.27 -72.86 109.76
C ALA A 128 -53.14 -72.55 108.55
N ASP A 129 -53.43 -71.26 108.37
CA ASP A 129 -54.31 -70.75 107.32
C ASP A 129 -53.72 -69.47 106.69
N HIS A 130 -54.27 -69.02 105.55
CA HIS A 130 -53.75 -67.92 104.76
C HIS A 130 -54.87 -67.05 104.17
N ALA A 131 -54.77 -65.73 104.37
CA ALA A 131 -55.63 -64.74 103.73
C ALA A 131 -54.86 -63.95 102.64
N VAL A 132 -55.57 -63.42 101.65
CA VAL A 132 -54.98 -62.59 100.57
C VAL A 132 -54.95 -61.12 100.98
N VAL A 133 -53.82 -60.46 100.80
CA VAL A 133 -53.74 -58.99 100.81
C VAL A 133 -53.37 -58.52 99.40
N GLN A 134 -54.25 -57.74 98.79
CA GLN A 134 -53.93 -56.99 97.59
C GLN A 134 -53.56 -55.56 97.95
N VAL A 135 -52.61 -54.97 97.23
CA VAL A 135 -52.23 -53.56 97.35
C VAL A 135 -52.28 -52.95 95.95
N HIS A 136 -53.05 -51.89 95.78
CA HIS A 136 -53.27 -51.22 94.50
C HIS A 136 -53.45 -49.71 94.71
N GLN A 137 -52.34 -48.97 94.66
CA GLN A 137 -52.30 -47.51 94.60
C GLN A 137 -53.24 -46.99 93.52
N VAL A 138 -54.22 -46.22 93.95
CA VAL A 138 -55.05 -45.37 93.08
C VAL A 138 -54.47 -43.96 93.12
N ALA A 139 -54.53 -43.23 92.01
CA ALA A 139 -54.16 -41.81 91.99
C ALA A 139 -55.24 -40.95 92.68
N ASP A 140 -54.82 -39.93 93.40
CA ASP A 140 -55.67 -39.06 94.23
C ASP A 140 -55.42 -37.56 93.95
N ALA A 141 -54.21 -37.18 93.54
CA ALA A 141 -53.86 -35.79 93.24
C ALA A 141 -52.92 -35.61 92.03
N LEU A 142 -53.06 -34.47 91.35
CA LEU A 142 -52.11 -33.92 90.37
C LEU A 142 -51.47 -32.65 90.93
N GLU A 143 -50.15 -32.51 90.77
CA GLU A 143 -49.37 -31.36 91.23
C GLU A 143 -48.64 -30.70 90.03
N PRO A 144 -48.95 -29.45 89.65
CA PRO A 144 -48.44 -28.83 88.43
C PRO A 144 -47.01 -28.29 88.55
N PHE A 145 -46.32 -28.22 87.41
CA PHE A 145 -45.05 -27.52 87.26
C PHE A 145 -44.92 -26.83 85.89
N GLY A 146 -44.05 -25.82 85.82
CA GLY A 146 -43.86 -24.98 84.63
C GLY A 146 -44.88 -23.85 84.49
N GLU A 147 -45.63 -23.52 85.54
CA GLU A 147 -46.57 -22.38 85.57
C GLU A 147 -45.87 -21.01 85.54
N GLY A 148 -46.59 -20.00 85.06
CA GLY A 148 -46.21 -18.57 85.11
C GLY A 148 -45.30 -18.10 83.98
N GLN A 149 -44.86 -19.00 83.10
CA GLN A 149 -43.95 -18.71 81.99
C GLN A 149 -44.53 -17.74 80.95
N GLN A 150 -43.64 -17.15 80.14
CA GLN A 150 -43.99 -16.24 79.05
C GLN A 150 -43.27 -16.64 77.75
N ALA A 151 -43.94 -16.43 76.60
CA ALA A 151 -43.35 -16.54 75.26
C ALA A 151 -44.17 -15.74 74.25
N ALA A 152 -43.61 -15.42 73.08
CA ALA A 152 -44.40 -14.85 71.99
C ALA A 152 -45.48 -15.84 71.50
N ARG A 153 -46.64 -15.32 71.09
CA ARG A 153 -47.72 -16.11 70.45
C ARG A 153 -47.17 -17.03 69.35
N GLY A 154 -47.63 -18.28 69.30
CA GLY A 154 -47.14 -19.27 68.33
C GLY A 154 -45.74 -19.86 68.61
N LEU A 155 -45.05 -19.44 69.67
CA LEU A 155 -43.86 -20.13 70.20
C LEU A 155 -44.20 -20.95 71.44
N SER A 156 -43.29 -21.83 71.83
CA SER A 156 -43.37 -22.57 73.09
C SER A 156 -42.70 -21.80 74.24
N PRO A 157 -43.22 -21.93 75.48
CA PRO A 157 -42.54 -21.49 76.69
C PRO A 157 -41.11 -22.05 76.79
N PRO A 158 -40.16 -21.34 77.44
CA PRO A 158 -38.76 -21.75 77.51
C PRO A 158 -38.52 -23.04 78.31
N ASP A 159 -39.28 -23.29 79.38
CA ASP A 159 -39.15 -24.44 80.27
C ASP A 159 -40.31 -25.46 80.09
N PRO A 160 -40.10 -26.76 80.39
CA PRO A 160 -41.15 -27.78 80.26
C PRO A 160 -42.36 -27.57 81.17
N VAL A 161 -43.55 -27.93 80.68
CA VAL A 161 -44.82 -27.91 81.43
C VAL A 161 -45.32 -29.33 81.69
N GLY A 162 -45.87 -29.59 82.88
CA GLY A 162 -46.33 -30.92 83.27
C GLY A 162 -46.94 -31.01 84.67
N VAL A 163 -47.25 -32.24 85.10
CA VAL A 163 -47.76 -32.55 86.44
C VAL A 163 -47.02 -33.74 87.07
N ARG A 164 -47.09 -33.86 88.39
CA ARG A 164 -46.75 -35.05 89.16
C ARG A 164 -48.01 -35.70 89.71
N VAL A 165 -48.18 -37.00 89.47
CA VAL A 165 -49.32 -37.82 89.94
C VAL A 165 -48.99 -38.48 91.28
N LEU A 166 -49.87 -38.32 92.27
CA LEU A 166 -49.71 -38.80 93.65
C LEU A 166 -50.92 -39.64 94.12
N ASP A 167 -50.70 -40.56 95.06
CA ASP A 167 -51.76 -41.26 95.80
C ASP A 167 -52.20 -40.49 97.06
N ALA A 168 -53.25 -40.97 97.74
CA ALA A 168 -53.79 -40.36 98.96
C ALA A 168 -52.80 -40.34 100.15
N GLY A 169 -51.68 -41.05 100.06
CA GLY A 169 -50.56 -40.98 101.01
C GLY A 169 -49.48 -39.96 100.61
N GLY A 170 -49.63 -39.29 99.47
CA GLY A 170 -48.65 -38.37 98.90
C GLY A 170 -47.48 -39.08 98.18
N ALA A 171 -47.57 -40.38 97.91
CA ALA A 171 -46.53 -41.12 97.19
C ALA A 171 -46.77 -41.08 95.66
N PRO A 172 -45.72 -41.02 94.82
CA PRO A 172 -45.89 -40.94 93.38
C PRO A 172 -46.51 -42.22 92.78
N VAL A 173 -47.42 -42.05 91.82
CA VAL A 173 -48.10 -43.16 91.11
C VAL A 173 -47.64 -43.19 89.66
N SER A 174 -47.18 -44.36 89.22
CA SER A 174 -46.61 -44.60 87.88
C SER A 174 -47.58 -45.35 86.97
N GLY A 175 -47.56 -45.04 85.67
CA GLY A 175 -48.40 -45.66 84.64
C GLY A 175 -49.75 -44.99 84.40
N VAL A 176 -50.12 -43.97 85.19
CA VAL A 176 -51.39 -43.25 85.10
C VAL A 176 -51.41 -42.44 83.80
N ALA A 177 -52.47 -42.60 83.00
CA ALA A 177 -52.63 -41.83 81.77
C ALA A 177 -53.05 -40.39 82.09
N VAL A 178 -52.13 -39.46 81.91
CA VAL A 178 -52.36 -38.01 82.06
C VAL A 178 -52.63 -37.41 80.68
N ARG A 179 -53.77 -36.76 80.53
CA ARG A 179 -54.21 -36.07 79.31
C ARG A 179 -53.94 -34.57 79.42
N PHE A 180 -53.37 -33.99 78.37
CA PHE A 180 -53.06 -32.57 78.26
C PHE A 180 -53.85 -31.96 77.09
N GLU A 181 -54.75 -31.02 77.37
CA GLU A 181 -55.58 -30.36 76.36
C GLU A 181 -55.51 -28.83 76.51
N ALA A 182 -55.32 -28.11 75.41
CA ALA A 182 -55.18 -26.66 75.43
C ALA A 182 -56.52 -25.98 75.79
N GLY A 183 -56.51 -25.17 76.84
CA GLY A 183 -57.67 -24.47 77.39
C GLY A 183 -57.81 -23.06 76.82
N VAL A 184 -57.85 -22.05 77.70
CA VAL A 184 -58.03 -20.65 77.32
C VAL A 184 -56.86 -20.19 76.43
N GLY A 185 -57.15 -19.51 75.33
CA GLY A 185 -56.15 -19.08 74.32
C GLY A 185 -55.73 -20.17 73.33
N GLY A 186 -55.93 -21.46 73.66
CA GLY A 186 -55.65 -22.58 72.77
C GLY A 186 -54.15 -22.84 72.56
N GLY A 187 -53.77 -23.21 71.33
CA GLY A 187 -52.41 -23.63 70.97
C GLY A 187 -52.35 -25.08 70.50
N ARG A 188 -51.15 -25.66 70.47
CA ARG A 188 -50.88 -27.07 70.12
C ARG A 188 -50.10 -27.73 71.23
N VAL A 189 -50.44 -28.97 71.57
CA VAL A 189 -49.83 -29.73 72.66
C VAL A 189 -49.43 -31.10 72.14
N GLU A 190 -48.15 -31.45 72.28
CA GLU A 190 -47.64 -32.76 71.84
C GLU A 190 -46.64 -33.38 72.83
N PRO A 191 -46.82 -34.67 73.18
CA PRO A 191 -48.01 -35.51 72.95
C PRO A 191 -49.18 -35.10 73.88
N GLY A 192 -50.42 -35.20 73.40
CA GLY A 192 -51.62 -34.86 74.19
C GLY A 192 -52.01 -35.86 75.29
N VAL A 193 -51.32 -37.00 75.38
CA VAL A 193 -51.44 -37.97 76.48
C VAL A 193 -50.06 -38.53 76.82
N VAL A 194 -49.73 -38.60 78.10
CA VAL A 194 -48.46 -39.10 78.65
C VAL A 194 -48.76 -40.01 79.83
N HIS A 195 -48.10 -41.16 79.94
CA HIS A 195 -48.20 -41.99 81.15
C HIS A 195 -47.19 -41.53 82.20
N SER A 196 -47.61 -41.43 83.46
CA SER A 196 -46.73 -40.99 84.55
C SER A 196 -45.53 -41.93 84.73
N GLU A 197 -44.33 -41.36 84.85
CA GLU A 197 -43.11 -42.14 85.08
C GLU A 197 -43.01 -42.65 86.54
N SER A 198 -41.92 -43.36 86.88
CA SER A 198 -41.69 -43.90 88.23
C SER A 198 -41.58 -42.84 89.34
N ALA A 199 -41.35 -41.57 88.97
CA ALA A 199 -41.39 -40.41 89.86
C ALA A 199 -42.77 -39.69 89.88
N GLY A 200 -43.78 -40.26 89.23
CA GLY A 200 -45.12 -39.67 89.05
C GLY A 200 -45.21 -38.60 87.96
N LEU A 201 -44.10 -38.22 87.33
CA LEU A 201 -44.04 -37.09 86.38
C LEU A 201 -44.66 -37.43 85.02
N ALA A 202 -45.39 -36.47 84.45
CA ALA A 202 -45.87 -36.45 83.08
C ALA A 202 -45.73 -35.02 82.51
N ALA A 203 -45.20 -34.87 81.29
CA ALA A 203 -44.90 -33.56 80.69
C ALA A 203 -45.11 -33.56 79.17
N ALA A 204 -45.53 -32.42 78.62
CA ALA A 204 -45.79 -32.24 77.18
C ALA A 204 -45.18 -30.93 76.67
N GLN A 205 -44.89 -30.84 75.36
CA GLN A 205 -44.57 -29.56 74.74
C GLN A 205 -45.86 -28.83 74.36
N TRP A 206 -46.01 -27.60 74.85
CA TRP A 206 -47.10 -26.70 74.53
C TRP A 206 -46.57 -25.54 73.68
N THR A 207 -47.19 -25.28 72.54
CA THR A 207 -46.99 -24.08 71.72
C THR A 207 -48.19 -23.18 71.91
N LEU A 208 -47.95 -21.93 72.35
CA LEU A 208 -49.02 -20.99 72.72
C LEU A 208 -49.87 -20.61 71.51
N GLY A 209 -51.18 -20.43 71.73
CA GLY A 209 -52.13 -19.99 70.72
C GLY A 209 -51.90 -18.57 70.23
N PRO A 210 -52.66 -18.12 69.20
CA PRO A 210 -52.44 -16.84 68.51
C PRO A 210 -52.85 -15.60 69.33
N GLU A 211 -53.72 -15.76 70.33
CA GLU A 211 -54.25 -14.65 71.13
C GLU A 211 -53.30 -14.30 72.30
N PRO A 212 -52.92 -13.02 72.48
CA PRO A 212 -52.06 -12.60 73.59
C PRO A 212 -52.81 -12.60 74.94
N GLY A 213 -52.06 -12.71 76.03
CA GLY A 213 -52.56 -12.76 77.41
C GLY A 213 -52.38 -14.13 78.07
N ARG A 214 -53.01 -14.34 79.24
CA ARG A 214 -52.93 -15.61 80.00
C ARG A 214 -53.68 -16.71 79.25
N GLN A 215 -52.94 -17.73 78.83
CA GLN A 215 -53.45 -18.97 78.28
C GLN A 215 -53.43 -20.09 79.34
N THR A 216 -54.21 -21.14 79.16
CA THR A 216 -54.21 -22.32 80.05
C THR A 216 -54.06 -23.63 79.29
N LEU A 217 -53.48 -24.61 80.00
CA LEU A 217 -53.31 -25.99 79.59
C LEU A 217 -53.99 -26.86 80.65
N ALA A 218 -55.12 -27.46 80.30
CA ALA A 218 -55.87 -28.33 81.19
C ALA A 218 -55.21 -29.72 81.24
N VAL A 219 -55.07 -30.25 82.45
CA VAL A 219 -54.40 -31.53 82.71
C VAL A 219 -55.32 -32.42 83.56
N SER A 220 -55.60 -33.61 83.05
CA SER A 220 -56.63 -34.52 83.58
C SER A 220 -56.10 -35.95 83.71
N ALA A 221 -56.61 -36.69 84.71
CA ALA A 221 -56.31 -38.10 84.92
C ALA A 221 -57.53 -38.83 85.50
N GLU A 222 -57.74 -40.09 85.11
CA GLU A 222 -58.94 -40.84 85.50
C GLU A 222 -59.04 -41.03 87.02
N GLY A 223 -60.15 -40.56 87.61
CA GLY A 223 -60.42 -40.64 89.06
C GLY A 223 -59.87 -39.46 89.88
N VAL A 224 -59.08 -38.57 89.28
CA VAL A 224 -58.40 -37.45 89.98
C VAL A 224 -59.07 -36.11 89.63
N ALA A 225 -58.90 -35.09 90.47
CA ALA A 225 -59.31 -33.73 90.14
C ALA A 225 -58.38 -33.08 89.08
N ASP A 226 -58.98 -32.47 88.05
CA ASP A 226 -58.27 -31.78 86.99
C ASP A 226 -57.52 -30.51 87.48
N VAL A 227 -56.42 -30.17 86.81
CA VAL A 227 -55.56 -29.02 87.13
C VAL A 227 -55.28 -28.19 85.86
N GLU A 228 -55.22 -26.85 85.99
CA GLU A 228 -54.78 -25.96 84.90
C GLU A 228 -53.35 -25.46 85.13
N ILE A 229 -52.46 -25.67 84.16
CA ILE A 229 -51.17 -24.98 84.07
C ILE A 229 -51.38 -23.69 83.26
N ALA A 230 -50.76 -22.57 83.66
CA ALA A 230 -50.91 -21.30 82.97
C ALA A 230 -49.59 -20.70 82.47
N ALA A 231 -49.63 -20.07 81.30
CA ALA A 231 -48.55 -19.29 80.71
C ALA A 231 -49.11 -18.02 80.05
N THR A 232 -48.26 -17.07 79.68
CA THR A 232 -48.66 -15.81 79.04
C THR A 232 -48.10 -15.71 77.63
N ALA A 233 -48.99 -15.55 76.64
CA ALA A 233 -48.61 -15.24 75.28
C ALA A 233 -48.41 -13.73 75.12
N LEU A 234 -47.21 -13.31 74.73
CA LEU A 234 -46.88 -11.93 74.37
C LEU A 234 -47.14 -11.70 72.88
N SER A 235 -47.44 -10.47 72.47
CA SER A 235 -47.29 -10.09 71.07
C SER A 235 -45.80 -10.10 70.66
N PRO A 236 -45.47 -10.21 69.35
CA PRO A 236 -44.08 -10.18 68.90
C PRO A 236 -43.35 -8.89 69.29
N ASP A 237 -44.05 -7.76 69.34
CA ASP A 237 -43.51 -6.45 69.72
C ASP A 237 -43.19 -6.36 71.22
N GLU A 238 -44.03 -6.97 72.08
CA GLU A 238 -43.82 -7.07 73.52
C GLU A 238 -42.74 -8.10 73.89
N ALA A 239 -42.44 -9.05 73.00
CA ALA A 239 -41.45 -10.09 73.22
C ALA A 239 -40.01 -9.65 72.87
N VAL A 240 -39.80 -8.50 72.20
CA VAL A 240 -38.46 -8.07 71.76
C VAL A 240 -37.61 -7.64 72.96
N ALA A 241 -36.56 -8.41 73.24
CA ALA A 241 -35.57 -8.09 74.25
C ALA A 241 -34.31 -7.44 73.67
N SER A 242 -34.00 -7.69 72.39
CA SER A 242 -32.82 -7.11 71.72
C SER A 242 -33.01 -6.91 70.21
N VAL A 243 -32.28 -5.92 69.67
CA VAL A 243 -32.17 -5.63 68.24
C VAL A 243 -30.69 -5.47 67.90
N GLU A 244 -30.19 -6.18 66.88
CA GLU A 244 -28.79 -6.15 66.44
C GLU A 244 -28.63 -5.79 64.97
N VAL A 245 -27.57 -5.06 64.62
CA VAL A 245 -27.26 -4.73 63.21
C VAL A 245 -26.75 -5.95 62.43
N ARG A 246 -27.08 -6.01 61.13
CA ARG A 246 -26.66 -7.05 60.18
C ARG A 246 -26.09 -6.49 58.87
N SER A 247 -26.61 -5.36 58.38
CA SER A 247 -25.90 -4.45 57.45
C SER A 247 -26.36 -3.01 57.70
N GLY A 248 -25.70 -2.02 57.08
CA GLY A 248 -25.95 -0.59 57.23
C GLY A 248 -24.80 0.19 57.88
N GLN A 249 -24.02 -0.46 58.73
CA GLN A 249 -23.07 0.15 59.65
C GLN A 249 -21.79 0.69 58.98
N ASP A 250 -21.35 1.88 59.43
CA ASP A 250 -20.12 2.59 59.08
C ASP A 250 -19.90 2.83 57.56
N GLN A 251 -20.99 2.77 56.78
CA GLN A 251 -20.99 3.16 55.36
C GLN A 251 -20.77 4.66 55.16
N SER A 252 -20.47 5.07 53.91
CA SER A 252 -20.47 6.48 53.51
C SER A 252 -21.17 6.71 52.18
N ALA A 253 -21.80 7.87 52.04
CA ALA A 253 -22.41 8.36 50.81
C ALA A 253 -22.18 9.88 50.68
N TRP A 254 -22.48 10.46 49.53
CA TRP A 254 -22.58 11.92 49.42
C TRP A 254 -23.80 12.42 50.20
N ALA A 255 -23.72 13.62 50.80
CA ALA A 255 -24.84 14.19 51.54
C ALA A 255 -26.12 14.29 50.67
N GLY A 256 -27.28 13.94 51.23
CA GLY A 256 -28.54 13.86 50.48
C GLY A 256 -28.71 12.59 49.62
N ARG A 257 -27.89 11.54 49.79
CA ARG A 257 -27.98 10.28 49.01
C ARG A 257 -28.18 9.03 49.86
N ALA A 258 -28.77 8.01 49.24
CA ALA A 258 -28.88 6.66 49.77
C ALA A 258 -27.50 6.02 50.01
N LEU A 259 -27.42 5.20 51.06
CA LEU A 259 -26.33 4.24 51.25
C LEU A 259 -26.34 3.17 50.15
N ALA A 260 -25.19 2.53 49.93
CA ALA A 260 -25.02 1.53 48.88
C ALA A 260 -25.66 0.18 49.25
N GLU A 261 -25.55 -0.22 50.52
CA GLU A 261 -26.31 -1.32 51.11
C GLU A 261 -27.45 -0.79 52.01
N PRO A 262 -28.64 -1.44 52.00
CA PRO A 262 -29.71 -1.10 52.94
C PRO A 262 -29.31 -1.44 54.37
N VAL A 263 -29.92 -0.73 55.33
CA VAL A 263 -29.76 -1.07 56.75
C VAL A 263 -30.63 -2.28 57.05
N VAL A 264 -30.06 -3.27 57.71
CA VAL A 264 -30.73 -4.52 58.10
C VAL A 264 -30.45 -4.81 59.57
N VAL A 265 -31.48 -5.15 60.33
CA VAL A 265 -31.36 -5.53 61.74
C VAL A 265 -32.11 -6.84 62.05
N LEU A 266 -31.69 -7.52 63.11
CA LEU A 266 -32.30 -8.74 63.64
C LEU A 266 -32.99 -8.43 64.98
N ALA A 267 -34.28 -8.76 65.12
CA ALA A 267 -35.02 -8.69 66.39
C ALA A 267 -35.06 -10.07 67.08
N MET A 268 -34.80 -10.11 68.39
CA MET A 268 -34.72 -11.36 69.18
C MET A 268 -35.41 -11.25 70.56
N ASP A 269 -35.87 -12.40 71.07
CA ASP A 269 -36.41 -12.52 72.42
C ASP A 269 -35.33 -12.65 73.51
N GLU A 270 -35.75 -12.73 74.78
CA GLU A 270 -34.85 -12.86 75.93
C GLU A 270 -34.02 -14.17 75.90
N GLY A 271 -34.47 -15.19 75.17
CA GLY A 271 -33.74 -16.43 74.91
C GLY A 271 -32.79 -16.36 73.70
N GLY A 272 -32.65 -15.20 73.05
CA GLY A 272 -31.85 -15.03 71.83
C GLY A 272 -32.44 -15.70 70.58
N ARG A 273 -33.74 -16.02 70.59
CA ARG A 273 -34.44 -16.61 69.44
C ARG A 273 -34.92 -15.49 68.51
N PRO A 274 -34.77 -15.61 67.18
CA PRO A 274 -35.32 -14.64 66.24
C PRO A 274 -36.84 -14.51 66.37
N LEU A 275 -37.34 -13.26 66.40
CA LEU A 275 -38.76 -12.97 66.51
C LEU A 275 -39.36 -12.60 65.15
N PRO A 276 -40.17 -13.47 64.52
CA PRO A 276 -40.90 -13.13 63.30
C PRO A 276 -42.16 -12.31 63.61
N GLY A 277 -42.48 -11.33 62.76
CA GLY A 277 -43.67 -10.51 62.91
C GLY A 277 -43.58 -9.39 63.94
N ALA A 278 -42.37 -9.02 64.37
CA ALA A 278 -42.09 -7.87 65.23
C ALA A 278 -41.84 -6.61 64.38
N THR A 279 -42.31 -5.46 64.86
CA THR A 279 -42.30 -4.18 64.14
C THR A 279 -41.02 -3.41 64.49
N VAL A 280 -40.14 -3.26 63.50
CA VAL A 280 -38.94 -2.40 63.61
C VAL A 280 -39.24 -1.03 63.00
N ARG A 281 -38.95 0.03 63.73
CA ARG A 281 -38.97 1.43 63.25
C ARG A 281 -37.55 1.95 63.09
N PHE A 282 -37.33 2.73 62.03
CA PHE A 282 -36.04 3.29 61.65
C PHE A 282 -36.12 4.82 61.68
N GLU A 283 -35.60 5.44 62.75
CA GLU A 283 -35.66 6.89 62.99
C GLU A 283 -34.31 7.57 62.64
N PRO A 284 -34.20 8.32 61.53
CA PRO A 284 -32.96 9.02 61.17
C PRO A 284 -32.76 10.26 62.06
N GLY A 285 -31.62 10.33 62.74
CA GLY A 285 -31.38 11.32 63.80
C GLY A 285 -31.31 12.79 63.34
N ALA A 286 -30.93 13.04 62.08
CA ALA A 286 -30.91 14.39 61.51
C ALA A 286 -31.07 14.38 59.98
N ALA A 287 -32.20 14.90 59.49
CA ALA A 287 -32.48 15.23 58.08
C ALA A 287 -32.36 14.11 57.02
N GLY A 288 -32.00 12.89 57.40
CA GLY A 288 -32.07 11.71 56.54
C GLY A 288 -33.49 11.19 56.37
N ILE A 289 -33.65 10.22 55.46
CA ILE A 289 -34.93 9.53 55.18
C ILE A 289 -34.67 8.03 55.26
N ALA A 290 -35.49 7.31 56.03
CA ALA A 290 -35.59 5.85 56.00
C ALA A 290 -36.81 5.45 55.18
N ASP A 291 -36.65 4.55 54.20
CA ASP A 291 -37.73 4.06 53.35
C ASP A 291 -37.68 2.52 53.23
N PRO A 292 -38.63 1.77 53.82
CA PRO A 292 -39.72 2.27 54.66
C PRO A 292 -39.23 2.72 56.05
N GLU A 293 -39.95 3.66 56.67
CA GLU A 293 -39.71 4.09 58.07
C GLU A 293 -39.99 2.96 59.08
N THR A 294 -40.87 2.01 58.73
CA THR A 294 -41.18 0.81 59.52
C THR A 294 -41.15 -0.44 58.66
N ALA A 295 -40.57 -1.52 59.17
CA ALA A 295 -40.60 -2.84 58.55
C ALA A 295 -40.90 -3.92 59.59
N VAL A 296 -41.67 -4.92 59.19
CA VAL A 296 -42.00 -6.09 60.03
C VAL A 296 -40.95 -7.17 59.79
N SER A 297 -40.47 -7.81 60.86
CA SER A 297 -39.44 -8.85 60.79
C SER A 297 -39.93 -10.12 60.10
N ASP A 298 -39.06 -10.72 59.29
CA ASP A 298 -39.33 -11.94 58.53
C ASP A 298 -39.22 -13.22 59.38
N SER A 299 -39.34 -14.39 58.74
CA SER A 299 -39.20 -15.71 59.40
C SER A 299 -37.82 -15.97 60.04
N ALA A 300 -36.81 -15.16 59.74
CA ALA A 300 -35.49 -15.19 60.35
C ALA A 300 -35.27 -14.03 61.34
N GLY A 301 -36.32 -13.26 61.68
CA GLY A 301 -36.28 -12.10 62.57
C GLY A 301 -35.70 -10.82 61.95
N LEU A 302 -35.47 -10.80 60.63
CA LEU A 302 -34.79 -9.69 59.95
C LEU A 302 -35.78 -8.64 59.44
N ALA A 303 -35.45 -7.37 59.66
CA ALA A 303 -36.15 -6.20 59.11
C ALA A 303 -35.15 -5.25 58.44
N ALA A 304 -35.57 -4.53 57.39
CA ALA A 304 -34.68 -3.73 56.56
C ALA A 304 -35.29 -2.40 56.09
N THR A 305 -34.44 -1.41 55.82
CA THR A 305 -34.80 -0.11 55.24
C THR A 305 -33.70 0.43 54.32
N GLY A 306 -34.06 1.20 53.29
CA GLY A 306 -33.12 2.05 52.57
C GLY A 306 -32.90 3.36 53.34
N TRP A 307 -31.65 3.70 53.65
CA TRP A 307 -31.33 4.95 54.36
C TRP A 307 -30.67 5.97 53.44
N THR A 308 -31.34 7.11 53.26
CA THR A 308 -30.80 8.33 52.63
C THR A 308 -30.24 9.25 53.71
N LEU A 309 -28.97 9.63 53.58
CA LEU A 309 -28.31 10.57 54.48
C LEU A 309 -28.84 11.99 54.27
N GLY A 310 -28.96 12.75 55.36
CA GLY A 310 -29.30 14.17 55.32
C GLY A 310 -28.22 15.03 54.64
N THR A 311 -28.52 16.31 54.45
CA THR A 311 -27.64 17.27 53.75
C THR A 311 -26.48 17.81 54.59
N ALA A 312 -26.40 17.48 55.89
CA ALA A 312 -25.31 17.90 56.77
C ALA A 312 -24.10 16.94 56.67
N PHE A 313 -22.90 17.50 56.48
CA PHE A 313 -21.68 16.72 56.34
C PHE A 313 -21.19 16.12 57.67
N GLY A 314 -20.45 15.01 57.58
CA GLY A 314 -19.90 14.29 58.74
C GLY A 314 -20.72 13.06 59.14
N PRO A 315 -20.52 12.53 60.36
CA PRO A 315 -21.23 11.34 60.84
C PRO A 315 -22.70 11.66 61.12
N GLN A 316 -23.58 10.77 60.66
CA GLN A 316 -25.01 10.76 60.91
C GLN A 316 -25.43 9.42 61.55
N THR A 317 -26.60 9.40 62.17
CA THR A 317 -27.15 8.23 62.89
C THR A 317 -28.56 7.87 62.41
N LEU A 318 -28.87 6.58 62.47
CA LEU A 318 -30.19 5.99 62.28
C LEU A 318 -30.47 5.07 63.47
N THR A 319 -31.53 5.30 64.23
CA THR A 319 -31.93 4.42 65.32
C THR A 319 -32.91 3.38 64.80
N ALA A 320 -32.57 2.10 64.88
CA ALA A 320 -33.52 1.01 64.66
C ALA A 320 -34.07 0.55 66.02
N SER A 321 -35.39 0.56 66.21
CA SER A 321 -36.05 0.22 67.47
C SER A 321 -37.23 -0.74 67.27
N ALA A 322 -37.42 -1.67 68.22
CA ALA A 322 -38.55 -2.59 68.26
C ALA A 322 -38.86 -2.97 69.71
N GLY A 323 -40.13 -2.87 70.11
CA GLY A 323 -40.53 -3.00 71.52
C GLY A 323 -39.81 -1.96 72.38
N VAL A 324 -39.06 -2.42 73.38
CA VAL A 324 -38.18 -1.59 74.24
C VAL A 324 -36.71 -1.58 73.82
N ALA A 325 -36.33 -2.39 72.82
CA ALA A 325 -34.96 -2.52 72.36
C ALA A 325 -34.65 -1.56 71.21
N SER A 326 -33.41 -1.06 71.15
CA SER A 326 -32.95 -0.17 70.08
C SER A 326 -31.44 -0.26 69.85
N VAL A 327 -31.01 -0.03 68.62
CA VAL A 327 -29.60 0.05 68.22
C VAL A 327 -29.35 1.25 67.31
N GLU A 328 -28.21 1.91 67.48
CA GLU A 328 -27.78 3.05 66.67
C GLU A 328 -26.88 2.56 65.52
N ILE A 329 -27.31 2.79 64.28
CA ILE A 329 -26.52 2.59 63.07
C ILE A 329 -25.86 3.91 62.69
N ARG A 330 -24.58 3.87 62.28
CA ARG A 330 -23.78 5.04 61.89
C ARG A 330 -23.43 5.01 60.42
N ALA A 331 -23.37 6.19 59.80
CA ALA A 331 -22.83 6.38 58.45
C ALA A 331 -22.24 7.79 58.31
N THR A 332 -21.41 8.02 57.29
CA THR A 332 -20.77 9.32 57.03
C THR A 332 -21.29 9.97 55.75
N ALA A 333 -21.87 11.16 55.88
CA ALA A 333 -22.21 12.03 54.76
C ALA A 333 -20.96 12.83 54.33
N ARG A 334 -20.43 12.52 53.15
CA ARG A 334 -19.27 13.20 52.58
C ARG A 334 -19.64 14.56 52.01
N ASP A 335 -18.77 15.53 52.26
CA ASP A 335 -18.77 16.86 51.65
C ASP A 335 -18.21 16.77 50.21
N PRO A 336 -18.99 17.10 49.16
CA PRO A 336 -18.51 17.07 47.78
C PRO A 336 -17.42 18.12 47.49
N ASP A 337 -17.53 19.32 48.07
CA ASP A 337 -16.64 20.44 47.75
C ASP A 337 -15.28 20.29 48.46
N ALA A 338 -15.26 19.72 49.67
CA ALA A 338 -14.03 19.38 50.38
C ALA A 338 -13.27 18.17 49.78
N ALA A 339 -13.89 17.42 48.85
CA ALA A 339 -13.25 16.31 48.16
C ALA A 339 -12.61 16.70 46.81
N VAL A 340 -12.84 17.93 46.31
CA VAL A 340 -12.38 18.36 44.98
C VAL A 340 -10.86 18.54 44.95
N ALA A 341 -10.19 17.69 44.18
CA ALA A 341 -8.74 17.79 43.93
C ALA A 341 -8.42 18.21 42.49
N LEU A 342 -9.24 17.78 41.51
CA LEU A 342 -8.97 17.98 40.09
C LEU A 342 -10.21 18.48 39.35
N VAL A 343 -10.00 19.42 38.43
CA VAL A 343 -11.01 19.92 37.47
C VAL A 343 -10.36 19.88 36.09
N GLU A 344 -10.94 19.09 35.17
CA GLU A 344 -10.48 18.98 33.77
C GLU A 344 -11.53 19.55 32.79
N VAL A 345 -11.08 19.98 31.60
CA VAL A 345 -11.98 20.25 30.48
C VAL A 345 -12.59 18.93 30.00
N HIS A 346 -13.92 18.86 29.99
CA HIS A 346 -14.65 17.75 29.40
C HIS A 346 -15.12 18.07 27.97
N SER A 347 -15.61 19.29 27.72
CA SER A 347 -15.98 19.75 26.38
C SER A 347 -16.05 21.28 26.27
N GLY A 348 -16.02 21.78 25.03
CA GLY A 348 -16.35 23.18 24.71
C GLY A 348 -15.18 24.17 24.66
N GLU A 349 -13.94 23.71 24.76
CA GLU A 349 -12.71 24.51 24.58
C GLU A 349 -12.39 24.80 23.08
N ASP A 350 -11.62 25.87 22.83
CA ASP A 350 -11.13 26.35 21.52
C ASP A 350 -12.23 26.55 20.44
N GLN A 351 -13.47 26.73 20.88
CA GLN A 351 -14.61 27.07 20.04
C GLN A 351 -14.53 28.51 19.50
N TRP A 352 -15.41 28.82 18.54
CA TRP A 352 -15.62 30.17 18.05
C TRP A 352 -17.11 30.46 17.81
N ALA A 353 -17.49 31.73 17.97
CA ALA A 353 -18.82 32.25 17.65
C ALA A 353 -18.71 33.70 17.19
N LEU A 354 -19.78 34.24 16.61
CA LEU A 354 -19.88 35.68 16.35
C LEU A 354 -19.79 36.46 17.67
N ALA A 355 -19.12 37.61 17.67
CA ALA A 355 -19.09 38.49 18.84
C ALA A 355 -20.52 38.89 19.26
N GLY A 356 -20.87 38.67 20.53
CA GLY A 356 -22.24 38.82 21.05
C GLY A 356 -23.14 37.58 20.93
N HIS A 357 -22.63 36.43 20.46
CA HIS A 357 -23.40 35.19 20.31
C HIS A 357 -22.88 34.04 21.20
N THR A 358 -23.77 33.08 21.46
CA THR A 358 -23.49 31.81 22.13
C THR A 358 -22.53 30.93 21.34
N LEU A 359 -21.67 30.18 22.04
CA LEU A 359 -20.86 29.11 21.45
C LEU A 359 -21.74 27.98 20.87
N PRO A 360 -21.28 27.26 19.82
CA PRO A 360 -22.02 26.14 19.22
C PRO A 360 -22.33 24.99 20.19
N SER A 361 -21.42 24.73 21.12
CA SER A 361 -21.56 23.73 22.20
C SER A 361 -21.38 24.41 23.57
N PRO A 362 -22.05 23.92 24.63
CA PRO A 362 -21.77 24.35 26.00
C PRO A 362 -20.33 24.02 26.40
N VAL A 363 -19.79 24.80 27.34
CA VAL A 363 -18.57 24.44 28.08
C VAL A 363 -18.91 23.42 29.16
N SER A 364 -18.02 22.47 29.42
CA SER A 364 -18.21 21.42 30.41
C SER A 364 -16.88 21.06 31.08
N VAL A 365 -16.88 20.94 32.41
CA VAL A 365 -15.76 20.37 33.18
C VAL A 365 -16.15 19.06 33.82
N ARG A 366 -15.16 18.18 34.06
CA ARG A 366 -15.29 17.07 35.02
C ARG A 366 -14.53 17.41 36.30
N VAL A 367 -15.17 17.13 37.45
CA VAL A 367 -14.61 17.33 38.79
C VAL A 367 -14.34 15.97 39.44
N MET A 368 -13.15 15.79 40.00
CA MET A 368 -12.65 14.51 40.52
C MET A 368 -11.89 14.64 41.85
N ASP A 369 -11.82 13.52 42.58
CA ASP A 369 -10.96 13.34 43.76
C ASP A 369 -9.48 13.13 43.38
N GLU A 370 -8.58 13.03 44.37
CA GLU A 370 -7.13 12.86 44.16
C GLU A 370 -6.75 11.58 43.39
N ILE A 371 -7.68 10.61 43.29
CA ILE A 371 -7.46 9.30 42.67
C ILE A 371 -8.29 9.10 41.38
N GLY A 372 -8.95 10.15 40.89
CA GLY A 372 -9.60 10.20 39.58
C GLY A 372 -11.06 9.72 39.54
N HIS A 373 -11.75 9.58 40.67
CA HIS A 373 -13.19 9.28 40.67
C HIS A 373 -14.02 10.56 40.49
N PRO A 374 -15.13 10.51 39.72
CA PRO A 374 -16.04 11.65 39.58
C PRO A 374 -16.77 11.98 40.89
N ILE A 375 -16.78 13.26 41.26
CA ILE A 375 -17.51 13.75 42.44
C ILE A 375 -18.91 14.21 42.02
N TRP A 376 -19.94 13.67 42.68
CA TRP A 376 -21.34 14.07 42.48
C TRP A 376 -21.73 15.22 43.39
N GLY A 377 -22.42 16.23 42.87
CA GLY A 377 -22.97 17.35 43.64
C GLY A 377 -21.99 18.46 44.03
N ALA A 378 -20.74 18.43 43.55
CA ALA A 378 -19.77 19.51 43.77
C ALA A 378 -20.18 20.78 43.03
N ALA A 379 -19.94 21.95 43.64
CA ALA A 379 -20.33 23.24 43.11
C ALA A 379 -19.26 23.83 42.18
N VAL A 380 -19.61 24.02 40.91
CA VAL A 380 -18.75 24.63 39.89
C VAL A 380 -19.27 26.02 39.54
N ARG A 381 -18.43 27.05 39.65
CA ARG A 381 -18.72 28.42 39.19
C ARG A 381 -18.07 28.69 37.84
N PHE A 382 -18.77 29.39 36.95
CA PHE A 382 -18.29 29.81 35.64
C PHE A 382 -18.18 31.34 35.57
N GLU A 383 -16.96 31.86 35.62
CA GLU A 383 -16.66 33.29 35.78
C GLU A 383 -15.88 33.83 34.56
N PRO A 384 -16.37 34.87 33.84
CA PRO A 384 -15.63 35.49 32.74
C PRO A 384 -14.30 36.10 33.18
N ASP A 385 -13.21 35.64 32.56
CA ASP A 385 -11.82 35.92 32.95
C ASP A 385 -11.15 36.91 31.98
N ARG A 386 -11.54 36.87 30.69
CA ARG A 386 -11.13 37.84 29.67
C ARG A 386 -12.18 37.99 28.58
N GLY A 387 -12.53 39.23 28.25
CA GLY A 387 -13.58 39.57 27.28
C GLY A 387 -14.95 39.66 27.95
N SER A 388 -15.79 40.56 27.45
CA SER A 388 -17.08 40.95 28.04
C SER A 388 -18.23 39.96 27.78
N GLY A 389 -17.94 38.65 27.83
CA GLY A 389 -18.92 37.59 27.66
C GLY A 389 -19.74 37.29 28.92
N SER A 390 -20.78 36.49 28.77
CA SER A 390 -21.68 36.04 29.85
C SER A 390 -21.99 34.56 29.74
N VAL A 391 -22.35 33.93 30.86
CA VAL A 391 -22.87 32.56 30.91
C VAL A 391 -24.37 32.58 31.21
N ASP A 392 -25.09 31.53 30.84
CA ASP A 392 -26.48 31.30 31.24
C ASP A 392 -26.61 30.89 32.72
N LEU A 393 -25.60 30.18 33.24
CA LEU A 393 -25.49 29.70 34.61
C LEU A 393 -24.13 30.10 35.20
N GLU A 394 -24.12 31.06 36.13
CA GLU A 394 -22.91 31.45 36.89
C GLU A 394 -22.41 30.32 37.81
N ALA A 395 -23.28 29.37 38.18
CA ALA A 395 -22.93 28.17 38.92
C ALA A 395 -23.79 26.96 38.54
N ALA A 396 -23.20 25.78 38.55
CA ALA A 396 -23.86 24.49 38.34
C ALA A 396 -23.28 23.40 39.27
N THR A 397 -24.07 22.40 39.62
CA THR A 397 -23.64 21.24 40.42
C THR A 397 -23.32 20.05 39.54
N THR A 398 -22.34 19.23 39.90
CA THR A 398 -21.91 18.08 39.10
C THR A 398 -22.89 16.90 39.08
N ASP A 399 -23.00 16.25 37.93
CA ASP A 399 -23.77 15.01 37.74
C ASP A 399 -23.04 13.75 38.24
N SER A 400 -23.61 12.56 38.01
CA SER A 400 -23.03 11.27 38.45
C SER A 400 -21.78 10.84 37.69
N LEU A 401 -21.37 11.59 36.66
CA LEU A 401 -20.13 11.44 35.90
C LEU A 401 -19.13 12.56 36.23
N GLY A 402 -19.43 13.36 37.26
CA GLY A 402 -18.62 14.49 37.73
C GLY A 402 -18.76 15.74 36.86
N LEU A 403 -19.76 15.79 35.96
CA LEU A 403 -19.86 16.82 34.93
C LEU A 403 -20.72 18.00 35.37
N ALA A 404 -20.19 19.22 35.19
CA ALA A 404 -20.94 20.46 35.26
C ALA A 404 -20.72 21.29 33.99
N SER A 405 -21.76 21.98 33.52
CA SER A 405 -21.76 22.63 32.20
C SER A 405 -22.53 23.95 32.20
N ALA A 406 -22.16 24.85 31.28
CA ALA A 406 -22.83 26.14 31.04
C ALA A 406 -22.78 26.53 29.55
N VAL A 407 -23.71 27.36 29.08
CA VAL A 407 -23.70 27.97 27.75
C VAL A 407 -23.02 29.34 27.83
N TRP A 408 -21.88 29.47 27.16
CA TRP A 408 -21.10 30.71 27.12
C TRP A 408 -21.48 31.56 25.90
N THR A 409 -21.86 32.81 26.15
CA THR A 409 -22.01 33.89 25.15
C THR A 409 -20.75 34.73 25.11
N LEU A 410 -20.16 34.88 23.93
CA LEU A 410 -18.94 35.69 23.77
C LEU A 410 -19.29 37.18 23.76
N GLY A 411 -18.45 37.99 24.40
CA GLY A 411 -18.56 39.44 24.43
C GLY A 411 -18.36 40.08 23.05
N LEU A 412 -18.60 41.39 22.95
CA LEU A 412 -18.49 42.15 21.70
C LEU A 412 -17.03 42.39 21.23
N GLU A 413 -16.03 42.05 22.05
CA GLU A 413 -14.61 42.21 21.74
C GLU A 413 -14.08 41.06 20.87
N LEU A 414 -13.54 41.37 19.68
CA LEU A 414 -12.99 40.38 18.75
C LEU A 414 -11.67 39.76 19.23
N GLY A 415 -11.50 38.46 18.98
CA GLY A 415 -10.31 37.69 19.33
C GLY A 415 -10.55 36.64 20.43
N LYS A 416 -9.46 36.15 21.06
CA LYS A 416 -9.54 35.17 22.14
C LYS A 416 -10.09 35.80 23.43
N GLN A 417 -11.19 35.23 23.92
CA GLN A 417 -11.81 35.45 25.23
C GLN A 417 -11.54 34.21 26.11
N ARG A 418 -11.69 34.35 27.44
CA ARG A 418 -11.44 33.28 28.41
C ARG A 418 -12.53 33.24 29.49
N LEU A 419 -12.99 32.04 29.82
CA LEU A 419 -13.95 31.74 30.88
C LEU A 419 -13.29 30.77 31.87
N ARG A 420 -13.44 31.00 33.18
CA ARG A 420 -12.86 30.13 34.21
C ARG A 420 -13.95 29.31 34.90
N ALA A 421 -13.75 28.01 34.99
CA ALA A 421 -14.50 27.13 35.88
C ALA A 421 -13.72 26.95 37.20
N LYS A 422 -14.36 27.15 38.36
CA LYS A 422 -13.76 26.88 39.69
C LYS A 422 -14.66 25.96 40.51
N ALA A 423 -14.08 24.94 41.14
CA ALA A 423 -14.74 24.02 42.07
C ALA A 423 -13.78 23.69 43.23
N GLY A 424 -14.23 23.79 44.48
CA GLY A 424 -13.31 23.82 45.63
C GLY A 424 -12.26 24.91 45.46
N ASP A 425 -10.96 24.58 45.59
CA ASP A 425 -9.85 25.45 45.19
C ASP A 425 -9.26 25.15 43.80
N ALA A 426 -9.66 24.05 43.17
CA ALA A 426 -9.25 23.71 41.81
C ALA A 426 -9.95 24.61 40.78
N SER A 427 -9.25 24.97 39.71
CA SER A 427 -9.84 25.76 38.61
C SER A 427 -9.23 25.44 37.27
N MET A 428 -10.06 25.48 36.23
CA MET A 428 -9.71 25.28 34.83
C MET A 428 -10.21 26.47 34.00
N ALA A 429 -9.61 26.73 32.84
CA ALA A 429 -10.02 27.85 31.99
C ALA A 429 -10.24 27.41 30.54
N PHE A 430 -11.39 27.77 29.97
CA PHE A 430 -11.71 27.60 28.56
C PHE A 430 -11.27 28.85 27.80
N GLU A 431 -10.54 28.69 26.69
CA GLU A 431 -10.42 29.75 25.69
C GLU A 431 -11.44 29.54 24.55
N ALA A 432 -11.97 30.63 24.02
CA ALA A 432 -12.81 30.63 22.83
C ALA A 432 -12.62 31.95 22.04
N THR A 433 -12.95 31.94 20.74
CA THR A 433 -12.64 33.06 19.84
C THR A 433 -13.90 33.76 19.32
N ALA A 434 -14.05 35.04 19.66
CA ALA A 434 -15.09 35.91 19.12
C ALA A 434 -14.69 36.42 17.73
N VAL A 435 -15.43 36.00 16.70
CA VAL A 435 -15.16 36.35 15.30
C VAL A 435 -16.15 37.40 14.80
N SER A 436 -15.74 38.18 13.78
CA SER A 436 -16.66 39.14 13.15
C SER A 436 -17.61 38.47 12.15
N ASP A 437 -18.62 39.22 11.72
CA ASP A 437 -19.59 38.82 10.70
C ASP A 437 -19.00 38.61 9.29
N ALA A 438 -17.70 38.87 9.08
CA ALA A 438 -16.99 38.64 7.82
C ALA A 438 -16.81 37.15 7.46
N GLY A 439 -17.06 36.23 8.40
CA GLY A 439 -17.04 34.78 8.18
C GLY A 439 -15.66 34.18 7.84
N VAL A 440 -14.57 34.94 7.97
CA VAL A 440 -13.23 34.53 7.49
C VAL A 440 -12.72 33.26 8.17
N CYS A 441 -12.99 33.05 9.46
CA CYS A 441 -12.57 31.82 10.14
C CYS A 441 -13.27 30.54 9.65
N ASN A 442 -14.41 30.65 8.95
CA ASN A 442 -15.09 29.49 8.37
C ASN A 442 -14.61 29.13 6.95
N ARG A 443 -13.64 29.87 6.41
CA ARG A 443 -12.97 29.56 5.13
C ARG A 443 -11.96 28.43 5.33
N THR A 444 -11.43 27.88 4.24
CA THR A 444 -10.33 26.91 4.26
C THR A 444 -9.16 27.49 5.07
N PRO A 445 -8.63 26.81 6.12
CA PRO A 445 -7.77 27.47 7.12
C PRO A 445 -6.57 28.24 6.58
N THR A 446 -5.94 27.76 5.50
CA THR A 446 -4.83 28.45 4.82
C THR A 446 -5.26 29.69 4.04
N VAL A 447 -6.48 29.70 3.47
CA VAL A 447 -7.12 30.90 2.90
C VAL A 447 -7.45 31.90 4.02
N SER A 448 -8.00 31.43 5.14
CA SER A 448 -8.31 32.25 6.32
C SER A 448 -7.06 32.94 6.87
N ALA A 449 -5.95 32.22 6.94
CA ALA A 449 -4.65 32.72 7.40
C ALA A 449 -4.01 33.72 6.42
N GLU A 450 -4.05 33.45 5.11
CA GLU A 450 -3.56 34.39 4.09
C GLU A 450 -4.38 35.69 4.08
N ILE A 451 -5.71 35.62 4.19
CA ILE A 451 -6.57 36.83 4.30
C ILE A 451 -6.22 37.65 5.54
N ALA A 452 -6.03 37.01 6.70
CA ALA A 452 -5.64 37.69 7.94
C ALA A 452 -4.24 38.34 7.82
N SER A 453 -3.28 37.61 7.25
CA SER A 453 -1.91 38.07 6.96
C SER A 453 -1.90 39.29 6.02
N ARG A 454 -2.63 39.25 4.91
CA ARG A 454 -2.76 40.36 3.95
C ARG A 454 -3.39 41.62 4.54
N LEU A 455 -4.15 41.49 5.63
CA LEU A 455 -4.78 42.58 6.37
C LEU A 455 -3.99 43.01 7.61
N GLY A 456 -2.85 42.38 7.90
CA GLY A 456 -2.02 42.70 9.06
C GLY A 456 -2.66 42.36 10.41
N VAL A 457 -3.68 41.50 10.45
CA VAL A 457 -4.35 41.08 11.69
C VAL A 457 -3.91 39.69 12.12
N GLY A 458 -3.56 39.54 13.41
CA GLY A 458 -3.04 38.28 13.96
C GLY A 458 -4.02 37.11 14.05
N SER A 459 -5.28 37.28 13.60
CA SER A 459 -6.28 36.22 13.52
C SER A 459 -7.36 36.56 12.50
N CYS A 460 -7.93 35.53 11.86
CA CYS A 460 -9.12 35.65 11.02
C CYS A 460 -10.32 36.26 11.76
N ALA A 461 -10.36 36.13 13.09
CA ALA A 461 -11.42 36.61 13.96
C ALA A 461 -11.60 38.13 13.88
N ASN A 462 -10.48 38.84 13.72
CA ASN A 462 -10.40 40.30 13.77
C ASN A 462 -10.62 40.95 12.39
N VAL A 463 -10.74 40.16 11.31
CA VAL A 463 -11.06 40.68 9.97
C VAL A 463 -12.54 41.07 9.93
N THR A 464 -12.87 42.32 9.60
CA THR A 464 -14.27 42.78 9.41
C THR A 464 -14.65 42.85 7.93
N LYS A 465 -15.95 42.88 7.60
CA LYS A 465 -16.44 42.99 6.21
C LYS A 465 -15.85 44.18 5.46
N GLN A 466 -15.64 45.31 6.14
CA GLN A 466 -15.06 46.52 5.53
C GLN A 466 -13.59 46.31 5.12
N MET A 467 -12.85 45.45 5.84
CA MET A 467 -11.45 45.14 5.53
C MET A 467 -11.31 44.24 4.30
N LEU A 468 -12.26 43.33 4.04
CA LEU A 468 -12.25 42.41 2.89
C LEU A 468 -12.09 43.14 1.54
N GLY A 469 -12.69 44.32 1.40
CA GLY A 469 -12.58 45.14 0.18
C GLY A 469 -11.16 45.69 -0.08
N GLY A 470 -10.28 45.70 0.93
CA GLY A 470 -8.86 46.08 0.80
C GLY A 470 -7.94 44.94 0.37
N VAL A 471 -8.40 43.68 0.38
CA VAL A 471 -7.60 42.52 -0.02
C VAL A 471 -7.47 42.48 -1.54
N THR A 472 -6.31 42.90 -2.05
CA THR A 472 -6.05 42.98 -3.50
C THR A 472 -5.33 41.75 -4.06
N LYS A 473 -4.68 40.92 -3.22
CA LYS A 473 -3.96 39.71 -3.64
C LYS A 473 -4.09 38.61 -2.57
N VAL A 474 -4.25 37.36 -3.01
CA VAL A 474 -4.32 36.16 -2.16
C VAL A 474 -3.49 35.06 -2.84
N PHE A 475 -2.41 34.62 -2.19
CA PHE A 475 -1.45 33.66 -2.73
C PHE A 475 -1.33 32.48 -1.76
N VAL A 476 -1.92 31.34 -2.11
CA VAL A 476 -1.99 30.13 -1.26
C VAL A 476 -1.29 28.95 -1.95
N ASN A 477 -0.17 29.25 -2.62
CA ASN A 477 0.59 28.33 -3.44
C ASN A 477 1.27 27.23 -2.61
N ARG A 478 1.27 25.99 -3.12
CA ARG A 478 1.98 24.81 -2.57
C ARG A 478 1.65 24.45 -1.12
N GLN A 479 0.46 24.79 -0.64
CA GLN A 479 -0.02 24.48 0.71
C GLN A 479 -0.68 23.09 0.84
N GLY A 480 -0.69 22.28 -0.23
CA GLY A 480 -1.23 20.92 -0.23
C GLY A 480 -2.75 20.82 -0.10
N ILE A 481 -3.48 21.93 -0.32
CA ILE A 481 -4.94 22.00 -0.17
C ILE A 481 -5.62 21.00 -1.10
N LYS A 482 -6.49 20.14 -0.57
CA LYS A 482 -7.24 19.13 -1.33
C LYS A 482 -8.58 19.63 -1.88
N ARG A 483 -9.26 20.50 -1.13
CA ARG A 483 -10.57 21.07 -1.45
C ARG A 483 -10.64 22.49 -0.89
N LEU A 484 -11.35 23.37 -1.59
CA LEU A 484 -11.78 24.68 -1.10
C LEU A 484 -13.22 24.60 -0.58
N ARG A 485 -13.63 25.55 0.25
CA ARG A 485 -15.02 25.71 0.70
C ARG A 485 -15.74 26.71 -0.21
N SER A 486 -17.04 26.49 -0.44
CA SER A 486 -17.91 27.53 -1.01
C SER A 486 -17.74 28.82 -0.20
N GLY A 487 -17.63 29.93 -0.91
CA GLY A 487 -17.41 31.26 -0.33
C GLY A 487 -16.01 31.58 0.21
N ASP A 488 -14.98 30.76 -0.01
CA ASP A 488 -13.59 31.05 0.42
C ASP A 488 -13.06 32.41 -0.06
N PHE A 489 -13.56 32.95 -1.18
CA PHE A 489 -13.18 34.27 -1.70
C PHE A 489 -14.33 35.31 -1.71
N THR A 490 -15.50 34.98 -1.15
CA THR A 490 -16.65 35.92 -1.10
C THR A 490 -16.29 37.20 -0.34
N GLY A 491 -16.79 38.33 -0.84
CA GLY A 491 -16.56 39.66 -0.24
C GLY A 491 -15.17 40.27 -0.53
N LEU A 492 -14.24 39.53 -1.14
CA LEU A 492 -12.94 40.05 -1.58
C LEU A 492 -13.09 40.87 -2.89
N VAL A 493 -14.00 41.84 -2.91
CA VAL A 493 -14.36 42.63 -4.12
C VAL A 493 -13.22 43.51 -4.65
N GLY A 494 -12.13 43.66 -3.87
CA GLY A 494 -10.89 44.31 -4.28
C GLY A 494 -9.87 43.38 -4.94
N LEU A 495 -10.11 42.07 -5.00
CA LEU A 495 -9.11 41.08 -5.40
C LEU A 495 -8.72 41.22 -6.87
N THR A 496 -7.41 41.29 -7.14
CA THR A 496 -6.80 41.45 -8.46
C THR A 496 -5.93 40.27 -8.88
N ALA A 497 -5.37 39.51 -7.92
CA ALA A 497 -4.65 38.29 -8.19
C ALA A 497 -4.98 37.21 -7.16
N LEU A 498 -5.31 36.01 -7.66
CA LEU A 498 -5.54 34.81 -6.87
C LEU A 498 -4.64 33.70 -7.40
N GLU A 499 -3.74 33.18 -6.56
CA GLU A 499 -2.85 32.08 -6.92
C GLU A 499 -3.06 30.90 -5.96
N LEU A 500 -3.33 29.74 -6.54
CA LEU A 500 -3.63 28.46 -5.88
C LEU A 500 -2.70 27.35 -6.43
N THR A 501 -1.56 27.75 -6.98
CA THR A 501 -0.61 26.94 -7.74
C THR A 501 0.00 25.80 -6.91
N GLY A 502 0.10 24.59 -7.45
CA GLY A 502 0.85 23.50 -6.82
C GLY A 502 0.18 22.89 -5.59
N ASN A 503 -1.15 23.00 -5.48
CA ASN A 503 -1.94 22.36 -4.43
C ASN A 503 -2.36 20.94 -4.86
N LYS A 504 -3.44 20.41 -4.29
CA LYS A 504 -3.98 19.06 -4.56
C LYS A 504 -5.48 19.13 -4.83
N LEU A 505 -5.95 20.23 -5.40
CA LEU A 505 -7.38 20.48 -5.67
C LEU A 505 -7.87 19.47 -6.72
N SER A 506 -8.81 18.59 -6.34
CA SER A 506 -9.49 17.66 -7.25
C SER A 506 -10.76 18.22 -7.87
N GLU A 507 -11.36 19.23 -7.21
CA GLU A 507 -12.65 19.83 -7.54
C GLU A 507 -12.67 21.32 -7.15
N LEU A 508 -13.59 22.08 -7.72
CA LEU A 508 -13.86 23.48 -7.37
C LEU A 508 -15.34 23.68 -7.03
N PRO A 509 -15.71 24.41 -5.96
CA PRO A 509 -17.09 24.84 -5.74
C PRO A 509 -17.55 25.74 -6.91
N PRO A 510 -18.76 25.56 -7.48
CA PRO A 510 -19.22 26.32 -8.64
C PRO A 510 -19.29 27.85 -8.44
N ASP A 511 -19.40 28.30 -7.18
CA ASP A 511 -19.51 29.69 -6.75
C ASP A 511 -18.17 30.32 -6.34
N ILE A 512 -17.07 29.58 -6.38
CA ILE A 512 -15.81 29.93 -5.69
C ILE A 512 -15.21 31.29 -6.10
N PHE A 513 -15.41 31.72 -7.35
CA PHE A 513 -14.93 33.01 -7.88
C PHE A 513 -16.03 34.08 -8.01
N ALA A 514 -17.25 33.82 -7.53
CA ALA A 514 -18.40 34.70 -7.72
C ALA A 514 -18.18 36.11 -7.12
N GLY A 515 -18.41 37.13 -7.95
CA GLY A 515 -18.29 38.54 -7.55
C GLY A 515 -16.86 39.11 -7.61
N LEU A 516 -15.86 38.34 -8.02
CA LEU A 516 -14.46 38.79 -8.15
C LEU A 516 -14.20 39.59 -9.44
N SER A 517 -15.07 40.53 -9.83
CA SER A 517 -15.00 41.28 -11.10
C SER A 517 -13.75 42.17 -11.28
N ARG A 518 -12.98 42.37 -10.20
CA ARG A 518 -11.67 43.05 -10.24
C ARG A 518 -10.48 42.11 -10.47
N LEU A 519 -10.69 40.80 -10.55
CA LEU A 519 -9.63 39.84 -10.79
C LEU A 519 -8.94 40.13 -12.13
N ARG A 520 -7.62 39.98 -12.16
CA ARG A 520 -6.74 40.16 -13.32
C ARG A 520 -5.88 38.92 -13.55
N ARG A 521 -5.53 38.20 -12.49
CA ARG A 521 -4.80 36.92 -12.55
C ARG A 521 -5.49 35.85 -11.71
N LEU A 522 -5.66 34.67 -12.29
CA LEU A 522 -6.07 33.44 -11.62
C LEU A 522 -5.13 32.30 -12.01
N SER A 523 -4.41 31.71 -11.06
CA SER A 523 -3.63 30.49 -11.29
C SER A 523 -4.20 29.33 -10.47
N LEU A 524 -4.60 28.29 -11.17
CA LEU A 524 -4.96 26.95 -10.67
C LEU A 524 -3.93 25.90 -11.13
N ASP A 525 -2.76 26.33 -11.62
CA ASP A 525 -1.79 25.43 -12.23
C ASP A 525 -1.24 24.40 -11.23
N HIS A 526 -0.86 23.22 -11.71
CA HIS A 526 -0.27 22.11 -10.94
C HIS A 526 -1.19 21.64 -9.79
N ASN A 527 -2.45 21.37 -10.11
CA ASN A 527 -3.45 20.78 -9.22
C ASN A 527 -3.86 19.39 -9.73
N GLN A 528 -5.07 18.90 -9.40
CA GLN A 528 -5.55 17.56 -9.74
C GLN A 528 -6.96 17.60 -10.36
N LEU A 529 -7.36 18.75 -10.93
CA LEU A 529 -8.69 18.99 -11.49
C LEU A 529 -8.90 18.12 -12.74
N SER A 530 -9.92 17.26 -12.75
CA SER A 530 -10.30 16.42 -13.90
C SER A 530 -11.34 17.07 -14.83
N GLU A 531 -12.07 18.04 -14.28
CA GLU A 531 -13.15 18.80 -14.92
C GLU A 531 -13.20 20.23 -14.32
N LEU A 532 -13.95 21.11 -14.96
CA LEU A 532 -14.29 22.45 -14.46
C LEU A 532 -15.83 22.58 -14.40
N PRO A 533 -16.42 23.16 -13.33
CA PRO A 533 -17.85 23.44 -13.31
C PRO A 533 -18.26 24.38 -14.45
N SER A 534 -19.40 24.11 -15.08
CA SER A 534 -19.93 24.99 -16.13
C SER A 534 -20.17 26.40 -15.57
N GLY A 535 -19.67 27.42 -16.27
CA GLY A 535 -19.73 28.83 -15.82
C GLY A 535 -18.83 29.20 -14.64
N ILE A 536 -17.83 28.39 -14.25
CA ILE A 536 -16.94 28.66 -13.10
C ILE A 536 -16.24 30.04 -13.15
N PHE A 537 -15.99 30.60 -14.33
CA PHE A 537 -15.35 31.91 -14.53
C PHE A 537 -16.32 33.06 -14.84
N ARG A 538 -17.64 32.85 -14.64
CA ARG A 538 -18.68 33.84 -14.96
C ARG A 538 -18.51 35.12 -14.14
N GLY A 539 -18.64 36.27 -14.80
CA GLY A 539 -18.47 37.61 -14.22
C GLY A 539 -17.01 38.02 -14.00
N LEU A 540 -16.03 37.25 -14.48
CA LEU A 540 -14.60 37.58 -14.42
C LEU A 540 -14.11 38.35 -15.66
N SER A 541 -14.94 39.21 -16.26
CA SER A 541 -14.61 40.06 -17.44
C SER A 541 -13.48 41.09 -17.23
N GLY A 542 -12.79 41.01 -16.11
CA GLY A 542 -11.53 41.70 -15.88
C GLY A 542 -10.28 40.86 -16.13
N LEU A 543 -10.41 39.53 -16.21
CA LEU A 543 -9.30 38.58 -16.12
C LEU A 543 -8.37 38.71 -17.35
N LYS A 544 -7.06 38.67 -17.10
CA LYS A 544 -6.00 38.78 -18.12
C LYS A 544 -5.12 37.55 -18.18
N ASP A 545 -4.78 36.99 -17.03
CA ASP A 545 -3.99 35.76 -16.91
C ASP A 545 -4.86 34.64 -16.31
N LEU A 546 -5.04 33.54 -17.04
CA LEU A 546 -5.68 32.31 -16.54
C LEU A 546 -4.74 31.09 -16.70
N GLY A 547 -4.34 30.53 -15.56
CA GLY A 547 -3.54 29.32 -15.48
C GLY A 547 -4.35 28.09 -15.05
N LEU A 548 -4.36 27.06 -15.90
CA LEU A 548 -4.93 25.73 -15.69
C LEU A 548 -3.90 24.61 -15.99
N ARG A 549 -2.61 24.96 -16.18
CA ARG A 549 -1.53 24.05 -16.57
C ARG A 549 -1.35 22.91 -15.57
N GLY A 550 -0.94 21.73 -16.00
CA GLY A 550 -0.53 20.66 -15.09
C GLY A 550 -1.67 20.13 -14.22
N ASN A 551 -2.87 20.02 -14.79
CA ASN A 551 -4.05 19.41 -14.16
C ASN A 551 -4.32 18.05 -14.83
N ARG A 552 -5.56 17.57 -14.80
CA ARG A 552 -6.01 16.31 -15.42
C ARG A 552 -7.26 16.51 -16.27
N LEU A 553 -7.44 17.72 -16.79
CA LEU A 553 -8.64 18.11 -17.52
C LEU A 553 -8.79 17.22 -18.76
N THR A 554 -9.90 16.49 -18.85
CA THR A 554 -10.16 15.52 -19.94
C THR A 554 -11.09 16.09 -21.02
N ALA A 555 -11.91 17.07 -20.66
CA ALA A 555 -12.78 17.85 -21.54
C ALA A 555 -12.97 19.28 -20.98
N LEU A 556 -13.53 20.17 -21.79
CA LEU A 556 -13.95 21.51 -21.40
C LEU A 556 -15.37 21.79 -21.93
N ASP A 557 -16.14 22.57 -21.18
CA ASP A 557 -17.44 23.11 -21.60
C ASP A 557 -17.21 24.24 -22.64
N GLU A 558 -17.96 24.25 -23.74
CA GLU A 558 -17.78 25.20 -24.86
C GLU A 558 -17.92 26.67 -24.43
N GLN A 559 -18.67 26.96 -23.37
CA GLN A 559 -18.90 28.33 -22.89
C GLN A 559 -18.06 28.69 -21.65
N VAL A 560 -17.14 27.82 -21.21
CA VAL A 560 -16.38 27.99 -19.96
C VAL A 560 -15.57 29.30 -19.90
N PHE A 561 -15.14 29.83 -21.05
CA PHE A 561 -14.37 31.08 -21.15
C PHE A 561 -15.17 32.28 -21.69
N SER A 562 -16.48 32.14 -21.97
CA SER A 562 -17.29 33.13 -22.69
C SER A 562 -17.35 34.55 -22.05
N ASP A 563 -17.21 34.65 -20.73
CA ASP A 563 -17.23 35.91 -19.98
C ASP A 563 -15.82 36.60 -19.89
N LEU A 564 -14.80 36.08 -20.58
CA LEU A 564 -13.38 36.48 -20.41
C LEU A 564 -12.83 37.36 -21.55
N ASP A 565 -13.59 38.36 -21.97
CA ASP A 565 -13.27 39.25 -23.10
C ASP A 565 -11.91 39.97 -23.00
N GLN A 566 -11.41 40.18 -21.77
CA GLN A 566 -10.13 40.86 -21.48
C GLN A 566 -8.91 39.93 -21.38
N LEU A 567 -9.07 38.62 -21.61
CA LEU A 567 -8.04 37.60 -21.39
C LEU A 567 -6.87 37.76 -22.38
N GLU A 568 -5.64 37.84 -21.87
CA GLU A 568 -4.42 38.00 -22.67
C GLU A 568 -3.56 36.71 -22.68
N ILE A 569 -3.63 35.91 -21.62
CA ILE A 569 -2.81 34.69 -21.42
C ILE A 569 -3.69 33.56 -20.89
N LEU A 570 -3.67 32.41 -21.59
CA LEU A 570 -4.38 31.19 -21.23
C LEU A 570 -3.42 29.98 -21.31
N PHE A 571 -3.18 29.35 -20.17
CA PHE A 571 -2.35 28.13 -20.07
C PHE A 571 -3.21 26.93 -19.69
N ILE A 572 -3.36 25.96 -20.60
CA ILE A 572 -4.05 24.68 -20.40
C ILE A 572 -3.14 23.50 -20.79
N ASP A 573 -1.85 23.75 -20.95
CA ASP A 573 -0.83 22.74 -21.26
C ASP A 573 -0.56 21.79 -20.08
N TYR A 574 -0.02 20.59 -20.35
CA TYR A 574 0.07 19.49 -19.37
C TYR A 574 -1.32 19.11 -18.80
N ASN A 575 -2.22 18.63 -19.65
CA ASN A 575 -3.55 18.13 -19.31
C ASN A 575 -3.87 16.86 -20.11
N GLU A 576 -5.13 16.38 -20.07
CA GLU A 576 -5.54 15.12 -20.68
C GLU A 576 -6.58 15.29 -21.81
N LEU A 577 -6.72 16.52 -22.35
CA LEU A 577 -7.71 16.91 -23.35
C LEU A 577 -7.51 16.15 -24.67
N LYS A 578 -8.58 15.59 -25.23
CA LYS A 578 -8.57 14.85 -26.51
C LYS A 578 -9.07 15.66 -27.71
N GLU A 579 -9.92 16.64 -27.44
CA GLU A 579 -10.61 17.48 -28.40
C GLU A 579 -10.89 18.85 -27.76
N LEU A 580 -11.22 19.85 -28.58
CA LEU A 580 -11.64 21.18 -28.14
C LEU A 580 -12.98 21.51 -28.82
N PRO A 581 -14.04 21.90 -28.07
CA PRO A 581 -15.28 22.36 -28.67
C PRO A 581 -15.07 23.53 -29.62
N SER A 582 -15.84 23.59 -30.70
CA SER A 582 -15.66 24.54 -31.80
C SER A 582 -15.62 26.02 -31.37
N GLY A 583 -16.50 26.42 -30.46
CA GLY A 583 -16.63 27.78 -29.95
C GLY A 583 -15.89 28.04 -28.62
N LEU A 584 -15.01 27.13 -28.18
CA LEU A 584 -14.34 27.21 -26.86
C LEU A 584 -13.63 28.55 -26.61
N PHE A 585 -13.18 29.22 -27.68
CA PHE A 585 -12.41 30.46 -27.62
C PHE A 585 -13.13 31.67 -28.27
N ASP A 586 -14.44 31.55 -28.52
CA ASP A 586 -15.26 32.63 -29.11
C ASP A 586 -15.22 33.88 -28.22
N GLY A 587 -15.17 35.07 -28.83
CA GLY A 587 -15.12 36.35 -28.13
C GLY A 587 -13.78 36.71 -27.47
N LEU A 588 -12.80 35.80 -27.37
CA LEU A 588 -11.49 36.01 -26.71
C LEU A 588 -10.51 36.87 -27.54
N SER A 589 -10.99 37.99 -28.08
CA SER A 589 -10.30 38.86 -29.04
C SER A 589 -8.96 39.45 -28.54
N GLN A 590 -8.77 39.54 -27.23
CA GLN A 590 -7.55 40.07 -26.59
C GLN A 590 -6.48 39.00 -26.33
N LEU A 591 -6.76 37.72 -26.60
CA LEU A 591 -5.87 36.62 -26.24
C LEU A 591 -4.61 36.62 -27.11
N LYS A 592 -3.45 36.74 -26.46
CA LYS A 592 -2.12 36.78 -27.08
C LYS A 592 -1.41 35.45 -26.98
N ASN A 593 -1.50 34.79 -25.84
CA ASN A 593 -0.71 33.60 -25.51
C ASN A 593 -1.63 32.42 -25.17
N LEU A 594 -1.67 31.39 -26.02
CA LEU A 594 -2.47 30.18 -25.80
C LEU A 594 -1.57 28.93 -25.74
N ALA A 595 -1.48 28.29 -24.58
CA ALA A 595 -0.73 27.05 -24.40
C ALA A 595 -1.66 25.83 -24.21
N LEU A 596 -1.48 24.84 -25.09
CA LEU A 596 -2.19 23.57 -25.19
C LEU A 596 -1.22 22.37 -25.33
N THR A 597 0.09 22.63 -25.24
CA THR A 597 1.17 21.63 -25.28
C THR A 597 0.96 20.50 -24.25
N GLU A 598 1.45 19.28 -24.52
CA GLU A 598 1.35 18.14 -23.58
C GLU A 598 -0.11 17.84 -23.21
N ASN A 599 -0.93 17.62 -24.24
CA ASN A 599 -2.31 17.13 -24.15
C ASN A 599 -2.44 15.89 -25.05
N ARG A 600 -3.67 15.47 -25.39
CA ARG A 600 -3.95 14.32 -26.25
C ARG A 600 -4.79 14.70 -27.48
N LEU A 601 -4.71 15.96 -27.91
CA LEU A 601 -5.50 16.48 -29.03
C LEU A 601 -5.18 15.72 -30.32
N THR A 602 -6.19 15.14 -30.96
CA THR A 602 -6.03 14.36 -32.20
C THR A 602 -6.35 15.16 -33.47
N SER A 603 -7.19 16.20 -33.35
CA SER A 603 -7.57 17.10 -34.44
C SER A 603 -7.93 18.49 -33.88
N LEU A 604 -8.14 19.46 -34.78
CA LEU A 604 -8.61 20.81 -34.47
C LEU A 604 -9.69 21.21 -35.48
N SER A 605 -10.73 21.92 -35.04
CA SER A 605 -11.74 22.50 -35.95
C SER A 605 -11.18 23.71 -36.70
N GLU A 606 -11.53 23.93 -37.97
CA GLU A 606 -10.97 25.03 -38.78
C GLU A 606 -11.15 26.42 -38.13
N ASN A 607 -12.30 26.65 -37.50
CA ASN A 607 -12.66 27.94 -36.90
C ASN A 607 -12.23 28.08 -35.42
N ILE A 608 -11.54 27.10 -34.81
CA ILE A 608 -11.25 27.08 -33.36
C ILE A 608 -10.50 28.32 -32.85
N PHE A 609 -9.76 29.02 -33.73
CA PHE A 609 -9.04 30.25 -33.40
C PHE A 609 -9.58 31.49 -34.12
N VAL A 610 -10.80 31.46 -34.69
CA VAL A 610 -11.31 32.52 -35.58
C VAL A 610 -11.23 33.90 -34.94
N ASP A 611 -11.78 34.05 -33.73
CA ASP A 611 -11.90 35.32 -32.98
C ASP A 611 -10.59 35.77 -32.31
N LEU A 612 -9.54 34.94 -32.30
CA LEU A 612 -8.26 35.20 -31.62
C LEU A 612 -7.38 36.22 -32.39
N SER A 613 -7.95 37.37 -32.74
CA SER A 613 -7.34 38.39 -33.61
C SER A 613 -6.04 38.98 -33.08
N SER A 614 -5.84 38.98 -31.76
CA SER A 614 -4.64 39.48 -31.08
C SER A 614 -3.59 38.40 -30.77
N LEU A 615 -3.74 37.17 -31.30
CA LEU A 615 -2.85 36.05 -30.96
C LEU A 615 -1.40 36.29 -31.40
N GLU A 616 -0.49 36.30 -30.44
CA GLU A 616 0.96 36.53 -30.59
C GLU A 616 1.74 35.22 -30.56
N ALA A 617 1.32 34.26 -29.73
CA ALA A 617 1.97 32.96 -29.56
C ALA A 617 0.98 31.82 -29.28
N ILE A 618 1.18 30.69 -29.97
CA ILE A 618 0.47 29.44 -29.71
C ILE A 618 1.44 28.26 -29.52
N TRP A 619 1.13 27.41 -28.54
CA TRP A 619 1.89 26.19 -28.26
C TRP A 619 0.95 24.97 -28.25
N LEU A 620 1.12 24.07 -29.21
CA LEU A 620 0.34 22.84 -29.47
C LEU A 620 1.24 21.59 -29.48
N GLY A 621 2.49 21.69 -29.00
CA GLY A 621 3.46 20.59 -29.09
C GLY A 621 3.12 19.40 -28.20
N ALA A 622 3.74 18.24 -28.42
CA ALA A 622 3.49 17.02 -27.62
C ALA A 622 1.98 16.70 -27.51
N ASN A 623 1.33 16.59 -28.67
CA ASN A 623 -0.07 16.21 -28.82
C ASN A 623 -0.15 15.04 -29.82
N GLN A 624 -1.35 14.71 -30.32
CA GLN A 624 -1.56 13.57 -31.23
C GLN A 624 -2.13 14.01 -32.59
N LEU A 625 -1.96 15.29 -32.95
CA LEU A 625 -2.49 15.88 -34.18
C LEU A 625 -1.89 15.18 -35.41
N THR A 626 -2.74 14.63 -36.27
CA THR A 626 -2.33 13.98 -37.54
C THR A 626 -2.38 14.92 -38.75
N GLU A 627 -3.22 15.95 -38.68
CA GLU A 627 -3.47 16.96 -39.71
C GLU A 627 -3.77 18.33 -39.08
N LEU A 628 -3.77 19.39 -39.90
CA LEU A 628 -4.20 20.74 -39.51
C LEU A 628 -5.18 21.28 -40.56
N PRO A 629 -6.24 22.01 -40.17
CA PRO A 629 -7.10 22.71 -41.12
C PRO A 629 -6.35 23.79 -41.90
N SER A 630 -6.68 23.95 -43.19
CA SER A 630 -5.99 24.87 -44.09
C SER A 630 -6.01 26.35 -43.64
N ARG A 631 -7.06 26.76 -42.91
CA ARG A 631 -7.27 28.14 -42.45
C ARG A 631 -7.06 28.34 -40.94
N LEU A 632 -6.47 27.38 -40.24
CA LEU A 632 -6.32 27.39 -38.77
C LEU A 632 -5.69 28.68 -38.21
N PHE A 633 -4.78 29.32 -38.95
CA PHE A 633 -4.13 30.59 -38.58
C PHE A 633 -4.57 31.79 -39.45
N ALA A 634 -5.73 31.72 -40.11
CA ALA A 634 -6.28 32.83 -40.89
C ALA A 634 -6.59 34.05 -39.99
N ASN A 635 -6.33 35.25 -40.52
CA ASN A 635 -6.47 36.54 -39.84
C ASN A 635 -5.73 36.57 -38.48
N LYS A 636 -4.44 36.22 -38.47
CA LYS A 636 -3.56 36.25 -37.29
C LYS A 636 -2.30 37.10 -37.54
N PRO A 637 -2.44 38.41 -37.82
CA PRO A 637 -1.34 39.27 -38.24
C PRO A 637 -0.28 39.51 -37.15
N ALA A 638 -0.61 39.31 -35.88
CA ALA A 638 0.31 39.45 -34.74
C ALA A 638 1.09 38.17 -34.40
N LEU A 639 0.73 37.02 -34.99
CA LEU A 639 1.21 35.70 -34.58
C LEU A 639 2.69 35.51 -34.94
N PHE A 640 3.57 35.74 -33.97
CA PHE A 640 5.02 35.66 -34.13
C PHE A 640 5.60 34.30 -33.73
N ARG A 641 4.81 33.41 -33.12
CA ARG A 641 5.30 32.15 -32.55
C ARG A 641 4.29 31.00 -32.66
N ILE A 642 4.69 29.90 -33.30
CA ILE A 642 3.90 28.66 -33.42
C ILE A 642 4.77 27.46 -33.02
N GLN A 643 4.35 26.68 -32.02
CA GLN A 643 4.97 25.40 -31.66
C GLN A 643 4.01 24.24 -31.94
N LEU A 644 4.39 23.36 -32.87
CA LEU A 644 3.67 22.15 -33.30
C LEU A 644 4.53 20.87 -33.13
N ARG A 645 5.67 20.97 -32.43
CA ARG A 645 6.62 19.86 -32.23
C ARG A 645 5.97 18.60 -31.64
N ASP A 646 6.62 17.45 -31.79
CA ASP A 646 6.29 16.19 -31.11
C ASP A 646 4.81 15.80 -31.29
N ASN A 647 4.29 15.94 -32.51
CA ASN A 647 2.92 15.56 -32.92
C ASN A 647 3.00 14.41 -33.94
N ARG A 648 1.91 14.14 -34.68
CA ARG A 648 1.83 13.07 -35.69
C ARG A 648 1.53 13.60 -37.10
N LEU A 649 1.82 14.88 -37.35
CA LEU A 649 1.49 15.54 -38.62
C LEU A 649 2.22 14.84 -39.77
N THR A 650 1.47 14.33 -40.74
CA THR A 650 2.04 13.67 -41.94
C THR A 650 2.29 14.65 -43.09
N GLU A 651 1.59 15.78 -43.10
CA GLU A 651 1.70 16.85 -44.09
C GLU A 651 1.31 18.21 -43.48
N LEU A 652 1.52 19.29 -44.23
CA LEU A 652 1.02 20.63 -43.92
C LEU A 652 0.13 21.13 -45.06
N PRO A 653 -1.07 21.64 -44.80
CA PRO A 653 -1.94 22.15 -45.86
C PRO A 653 -1.32 23.38 -46.55
N PRO A 654 -1.41 23.50 -47.89
CA PRO A 654 -0.92 24.68 -48.61
C PRO A 654 -1.57 25.97 -48.10
N GLY A 655 -0.74 26.98 -47.83
CA GLY A 655 -1.19 28.31 -47.42
C GLY A 655 -1.42 28.54 -45.92
N LEU A 656 -1.18 27.53 -45.07
CA LEU A 656 -1.39 27.57 -43.61
C LEU A 656 -0.87 28.84 -42.90
N PHE A 657 0.23 29.42 -43.39
CA PHE A 657 0.92 30.57 -42.79
C PHE A 657 0.82 31.86 -43.63
N PHE A 658 0.03 31.90 -44.70
CA PHE A 658 -0.07 33.09 -45.58
C PHE A 658 -0.59 34.34 -44.86
N GLU A 659 -1.45 34.17 -43.86
CA GLU A 659 -2.06 35.27 -43.09
C GLU A 659 -1.30 35.57 -41.77
N THR A 660 -0.07 35.05 -41.61
CA THR A 660 0.82 35.26 -40.43
C THR A 660 2.15 35.95 -40.76
N PRO A 661 2.18 37.19 -41.30
CA PRO A 661 3.41 37.87 -41.74
C PRO A 661 4.39 38.23 -40.59
N ALA A 662 3.91 38.23 -39.34
CA ALA A 662 4.74 38.46 -38.16
C ALA A 662 5.51 37.21 -37.67
N LEU A 663 5.27 36.03 -38.25
CA LEU A 663 5.82 34.76 -37.76
C LEU A 663 7.35 34.76 -37.71
N GLN A 664 7.92 34.66 -36.50
CA GLN A 664 9.37 34.66 -36.22
C GLN A 664 9.89 33.29 -35.83
N ARG A 665 9.09 32.42 -35.19
CA ARG A 665 9.53 31.11 -34.70
C ARG A 665 8.48 30.05 -34.98
N LEU A 666 8.85 29.03 -35.75
CA LEU A 666 8.02 27.87 -36.10
C LEU A 666 8.76 26.58 -35.72
N TRP A 667 8.18 25.78 -34.82
CA TRP A 667 8.70 24.46 -34.46
C TRP A 667 7.76 23.35 -34.95
N LEU A 668 8.27 22.52 -35.86
CA LEU A 668 7.62 21.34 -36.46
C LEU A 668 8.37 20.03 -36.14
N ARG A 669 9.43 20.12 -35.35
CA ARG A 669 10.29 19.00 -34.90
C ARG A 669 9.51 17.77 -34.42
N GLY A 670 9.98 16.56 -34.73
CA GLY A 670 9.41 15.32 -34.18
C GLY A 670 7.99 15.02 -34.65
N ASN A 671 7.66 15.38 -35.90
CA ASN A 671 6.43 14.99 -36.58
C ASN A 671 6.72 13.86 -37.60
N LEU A 672 5.74 13.52 -38.44
CA LEU A 672 5.83 12.46 -39.45
C LEU A 672 5.76 13.04 -40.87
N LEU A 673 6.17 14.31 -41.05
CA LEU A 673 6.10 15.01 -42.33
C LEU A 673 6.92 14.25 -43.38
N HIS A 674 6.31 13.94 -44.52
CA HIS A 674 6.96 13.22 -45.62
C HIS A 674 7.43 14.16 -46.75
N ALA A 675 6.74 15.28 -46.92
CA ALA A 675 7.06 16.34 -47.87
C ALA A 675 6.59 17.70 -47.32
N LEU A 676 7.01 18.80 -47.95
CA LEU A 676 6.57 20.16 -47.65
C LEU A 676 5.97 20.81 -48.92
N PRO A 677 4.87 21.58 -48.83
CA PRO A 677 4.35 22.29 -50.00
C PRO A 677 5.35 23.35 -50.51
N PRO A 678 5.63 23.48 -51.82
CA PRO A 678 6.68 24.36 -52.37
C PRO A 678 6.61 25.86 -52.05
N SER A 679 5.54 26.33 -51.43
CA SER A 679 5.38 27.74 -51.02
C SER A 679 4.86 27.88 -49.59
N ILE A 680 4.98 26.84 -48.74
CA ILE A 680 4.43 26.86 -47.37
C ILE A 680 5.00 27.98 -46.48
N PHE A 681 6.23 28.44 -46.75
CA PHE A 681 6.88 29.56 -46.05
C PHE A 681 6.92 30.87 -46.86
N ALA A 682 6.20 30.95 -47.98
CA ALA A 682 6.14 32.16 -48.79
C ALA A 682 5.49 33.31 -48.00
N GLY A 683 6.10 34.50 -48.04
CA GLY A 683 5.62 35.68 -47.32
C GLY A 683 6.06 35.78 -45.86
N LEU A 684 6.76 34.79 -45.31
CA LEU A 684 7.25 34.78 -43.92
C LEU A 684 8.54 35.59 -43.74
N HIS A 685 8.53 36.85 -44.18
CA HIS A 685 9.64 37.81 -44.14
C HIS A 685 10.19 38.10 -42.72
N SER A 686 9.46 37.67 -41.69
CA SER A 686 9.82 37.82 -40.27
C SER A 686 10.49 36.58 -39.67
N LEU A 687 10.53 35.44 -40.39
CA LEU A 687 10.94 34.15 -39.82
C LEU A 687 12.42 34.16 -39.43
N VAL A 688 12.72 33.87 -38.16
CA VAL A 688 14.07 33.82 -37.58
C VAL A 688 14.49 32.39 -37.23
N ARG A 689 13.56 31.56 -36.73
CA ARG A 689 13.79 30.13 -36.47
C ARG A 689 12.74 29.25 -37.14
N LEU A 690 13.21 28.26 -37.88
CA LEU A 690 12.45 27.13 -38.37
C LEU A 690 13.10 25.85 -37.84
N ASP A 691 12.31 24.96 -37.25
CA ASP A 691 12.82 23.77 -36.58
C ASP A 691 12.03 22.55 -37.08
N LEU A 692 12.58 21.85 -38.08
CA LEU A 692 12.03 20.69 -38.78
C LEU A 692 12.72 19.37 -38.37
N ASP A 693 13.60 19.39 -37.37
CA ASP A 693 14.33 18.22 -36.87
C ASP A 693 13.43 16.98 -36.66
N ARG A 694 13.92 15.77 -36.90
CA ARG A 694 13.25 14.50 -36.55
C ARG A 694 11.89 14.28 -37.23
N ASN A 695 11.66 14.86 -38.41
CA ASN A 695 10.64 14.39 -39.33
C ASN A 695 11.21 13.23 -40.14
N ILE A 696 11.21 12.04 -39.53
CA ILE A 696 11.85 10.79 -39.99
C ILE A 696 11.27 10.17 -41.29
N ARG A 697 10.55 10.98 -42.09
CA ARG A 697 9.99 10.64 -43.41
C ARG A 697 10.24 11.72 -44.45
N LEU A 698 10.79 12.87 -44.05
CA LEU A 698 11.01 14.02 -44.93
C LEU A 698 12.24 13.74 -45.80
N ALA A 699 12.00 13.14 -46.96
CA ALA A 699 13.04 12.67 -47.88
C ALA A 699 13.54 13.75 -48.87
N GLU A 700 12.70 14.74 -49.16
CA GLU A 700 13.03 15.84 -50.08
C GLU A 700 12.59 17.22 -49.56
N LEU A 701 13.23 18.27 -50.07
CA LEU A 701 12.80 19.66 -49.91
C LEU A 701 12.44 20.25 -51.29
N PRO A 702 11.38 21.06 -51.42
CA PRO A 702 11.11 21.76 -52.68
C PRO A 702 12.22 22.76 -53.06
N PRO A 703 12.58 22.88 -54.35
CA PRO A 703 13.45 23.96 -54.84
C PRO A 703 12.89 25.34 -54.47
N GLY A 704 13.73 26.21 -53.90
CA GLY A 704 13.35 27.57 -53.52
C GLY A 704 12.47 27.71 -52.27
N LEU A 705 12.26 26.63 -51.48
CA LEU A 705 11.42 26.59 -50.27
C LEU A 705 11.61 27.79 -49.32
N PHE A 706 12.85 28.29 -49.16
CA PHE A 706 13.20 29.36 -48.23
C PHE A 706 13.36 30.75 -48.88
N ALA A 707 13.06 30.92 -50.18
CA ALA A 707 13.22 32.19 -50.89
C ALA A 707 12.35 33.34 -50.32
N GLY A 708 11.31 33.02 -49.53
CA GLY A 708 10.46 33.98 -48.83
C GLY A 708 10.92 34.37 -47.42
N THR A 709 12.02 33.81 -46.90
CA THR A 709 12.41 33.91 -45.48
C THR A 709 13.81 34.53 -45.25
N PRO A 710 14.08 35.77 -45.72
CA PRO A 710 15.42 36.39 -45.70
C PRO A 710 16.01 36.67 -44.29
N LYS A 711 15.22 36.51 -43.22
CA LYS A 711 15.68 36.67 -41.81
C LYS A 711 15.99 35.35 -41.11
N LEU A 712 15.86 34.21 -41.80
CA LEU A 712 16.00 32.89 -41.19
C LEU A 712 17.45 32.69 -40.70
N ALA A 713 17.60 32.65 -39.38
CA ALA A 713 18.89 32.60 -38.69
C ALA A 713 19.18 31.22 -38.07
N GLU A 714 18.14 30.47 -37.72
CA GLU A 714 18.22 29.15 -37.08
C GLU A 714 17.37 28.16 -37.89
N LEU A 715 17.98 27.19 -38.58
CA LEU A 715 17.28 26.17 -39.38
C LEU A 715 17.61 24.75 -38.89
N GLY A 716 16.65 24.11 -38.24
CA GLY A 716 16.75 22.73 -37.79
C GLY A 716 16.33 21.73 -38.87
N LEU A 717 17.23 20.83 -39.29
CA LEU A 717 16.97 19.71 -40.22
C LEU A 717 17.70 18.41 -39.76
N GLU A 718 18.04 18.22 -38.48
CA GLU A 718 18.68 16.97 -38.00
C GLU A 718 17.70 15.78 -38.04
N TRP A 719 18.19 14.57 -38.33
CA TRP A 719 17.42 13.31 -38.28
C TRP A 719 16.14 13.28 -39.14
N ASN A 720 16.19 13.82 -40.35
CA ASN A 720 15.17 13.57 -41.38
C ASN A 720 15.66 12.46 -42.33
N ASP A 721 14.97 12.23 -43.45
CA ASP A 721 15.29 11.20 -44.44
C ASP A 721 16.01 11.79 -45.68
N LEU A 722 16.57 12.99 -45.55
CA LEU A 722 17.12 13.75 -46.68
C LEU A 722 18.34 13.07 -47.30
N THR A 723 18.24 12.72 -48.58
CA THR A 723 19.33 12.13 -49.38
C THR A 723 20.19 13.18 -50.08
N GLU A 724 19.58 14.27 -50.54
CA GLU A 724 20.24 15.41 -51.16
C GLU A 724 19.61 16.76 -50.75
N LEU A 725 20.22 17.87 -51.17
CA LEU A 725 19.72 19.22 -50.94
C LEU A 725 19.53 19.94 -52.29
N PRO A 726 18.35 20.53 -52.58
CA PRO A 726 18.08 21.14 -53.87
C PRO A 726 19.05 22.27 -54.20
N THR A 727 19.42 22.38 -55.48
CA THR A 727 20.28 23.43 -56.02
C THR A 727 19.81 24.83 -55.61
N GLY A 728 20.59 25.50 -54.75
CA GLY A 728 20.28 26.85 -54.28
C GLY A 728 19.20 26.92 -53.19
N VAL A 729 18.89 25.83 -52.47
CA VAL A 729 17.86 25.83 -51.40
C VAL A 729 18.12 26.88 -50.31
N PHE A 730 19.39 27.21 -50.03
CA PHE A 730 19.79 28.26 -49.07
C PHE A 730 20.00 29.65 -49.69
N ALA A 731 19.73 29.84 -50.99
CA ALA A 731 20.02 31.10 -51.68
C ALA A 731 19.25 32.28 -51.06
N GLY A 732 19.96 33.36 -50.78
CA GLY A 732 19.39 34.57 -50.16
C GLY A 732 19.19 34.50 -48.63
N LEU A 733 19.58 33.41 -47.96
CA LEU A 733 19.55 33.30 -46.49
C LEU A 733 20.76 33.98 -45.82
N SER A 734 20.95 35.28 -46.08
CA SER A 734 22.13 36.04 -45.61
C SER A 734 22.20 36.23 -44.10
N GLU A 735 21.09 36.05 -43.38
CA GLU A 735 21.04 36.09 -41.91
C GLU A 735 21.25 34.72 -41.24
N LEU A 736 21.47 33.64 -42.02
CA LEU A 736 21.64 32.29 -41.49
C LEU A 736 22.86 32.22 -40.56
N LYS A 737 22.66 31.64 -39.37
CA LYS A 737 23.67 31.55 -38.30
C LYS A 737 23.88 30.12 -37.81
N TRP A 738 22.83 29.29 -37.83
CA TRP A 738 22.90 27.86 -37.52
C TRP A 738 22.09 27.01 -38.52
N VAL A 739 22.66 25.90 -38.97
CA VAL A 739 21.94 24.79 -39.63
C VAL A 739 22.32 23.45 -38.99
N THR A 740 21.35 22.58 -38.77
CA THR A 740 21.61 21.19 -38.37
C THR A 740 21.18 20.24 -39.47
N LEU A 741 22.10 19.42 -39.99
CA LEU A 741 21.85 18.44 -41.05
C LEU A 741 22.38 17.04 -40.69
N ALA A 742 22.89 16.86 -39.47
CA ALA A 742 23.39 15.56 -38.99
C ALA A 742 22.25 14.53 -38.87
N GLY A 743 22.57 13.24 -39.06
CA GLY A 743 21.62 12.14 -38.90
C GLY A 743 20.65 11.92 -40.07
N ASN A 744 20.86 12.60 -41.21
CA ASN A 744 20.17 12.31 -42.48
C ASN A 744 20.98 11.27 -43.29
N PRO A 745 20.35 10.46 -44.17
CA PRO A 745 21.06 9.49 -45.03
C PRO A 745 22.13 10.12 -45.94
N GLY A 746 21.90 11.34 -46.44
CA GLY A 746 22.85 12.09 -47.27
C GLY A 746 23.97 12.81 -46.51
N ALA A 747 24.09 12.64 -45.18
CA ALA A 747 25.06 13.37 -44.37
C ALA A 747 26.45 12.67 -44.34
N PRO A 748 27.57 13.40 -44.43
CA PRO A 748 27.65 14.86 -44.50
C PRO A 748 27.35 15.41 -45.90
N PHE A 749 26.48 16.41 -45.98
CA PHE A 749 26.18 17.08 -47.24
C PHE A 749 27.40 17.87 -47.71
N GLN A 750 27.95 17.52 -48.87
CA GLN A 750 29.19 18.10 -49.36
C GLN A 750 28.94 19.41 -50.11
N ILE A 751 29.45 20.52 -49.57
CA ILE A 751 29.71 21.72 -50.37
C ILE A 751 30.96 21.42 -51.19
N ARG A 752 30.82 21.37 -52.52
CA ARG A 752 31.93 21.36 -53.48
C ARG A 752 32.00 22.72 -54.17
N PRO A 753 32.93 23.60 -53.79
CA PRO A 753 33.15 24.85 -54.50
C PRO A 753 33.94 24.61 -55.78
N GLU A 754 33.63 25.34 -56.85
CA GLU A 754 34.19 25.18 -58.20
C GLU A 754 34.77 26.50 -58.69
N PHE A 755 35.85 26.51 -59.48
CA PHE A 755 36.28 27.74 -60.12
C PHE A 755 35.53 27.97 -61.44
N ALA A 756 35.19 29.23 -61.73
CA ALA A 756 34.67 29.63 -63.03
C ALA A 756 35.32 30.92 -63.52
N ARG A 757 35.67 30.96 -64.81
CA ARG A 757 36.07 32.18 -65.52
C ARG A 757 34.84 33.05 -65.81
N VAL A 758 34.97 34.39 -65.70
CA VAL A 758 33.84 35.34 -65.83
C VAL A 758 34.13 36.57 -66.69
N ASP A 759 35.24 36.60 -67.43
CA ASP A 759 35.62 37.72 -68.31
C ASP A 759 35.74 37.39 -69.80
N ALA A 760 35.75 36.11 -70.17
CA ALA A 760 35.76 35.64 -71.54
C ALA A 760 34.75 34.50 -71.72
N GLY A 761 34.12 34.43 -72.91
CA GLY A 761 33.30 33.28 -73.32
C GLY A 761 34.12 32.07 -73.77
N ASP A 762 35.43 32.25 -73.92
CA ASP A 762 36.42 31.20 -74.17
C ASP A 762 37.17 30.94 -72.84
N PRO A 763 37.12 29.71 -72.28
CA PRO A 763 37.81 29.36 -71.04
C PRO A 763 39.33 29.57 -71.09
N LEU A 764 39.95 29.39 -72.27
CA LEU A 764 41.41 29.36 -72.47
C LEU A 764 41.98 30.68 -73.02
N ALA A 765 41.15 31.72 -73.14
CA ALA A 765 41.50 32.98 -73.79
C ALA A 765 42.78 33.64 -73.22
N PRO A 766 43.73 34.08 -74.07
CA PRO A 766 45.01 34.61 -73.63
C PRO A 766 44.89 36.01 -73.01
N GLY A 767 45.19 36.12 -71.72
CA GLY A 767 45.17 37.37 -70.96
C GLY A 767 44.95 37.17 -69.46
N PRO A 768 45.01 38.23 -68.63
CA PRO A 768 44.76 38.10 -67.20
C PRO A 768 43.28 37.79 -66.92
N ALA A 769 42.98 36.52 -66.60
CA ALA A 769 41.63 36.02 -66.39
C ALA A 769 41.00 36.53 -65.08
N ARG A 770 39.69 36.76 -65.08
CA ARG A 770 38.87 36.93 -63.87
C ARG A 770 38.21 35.61 -63.52
N VAL A 771 38.49 35.13 -62.31
CA VAL A 771 37.96 33.88 -61.76
C VAL A 771 37.09 34.18 -60.53
N VAL A 772 36.02 33.41 -60.36
CA VAL A 772 35.21 33.34 -59.14
C VAL A 772 35.23 31.92 -58.60
N VAL A 773 35.01 31.76 -57.30
CA VAL A 773 34.59 30.48 -56.72
C VAL A 773 33.06 30.44 -56.77
N ARG A 774 32.48 29.38 -57.34
CA ARG A 774 31.06 29.08 -57.34
C ARG A 774 30.74 28.01 -56.32
N THR A 775 29.53 28.04 -55.79
CA THR A 775 28.92 26.96 -55.00
C THR A 775 27.60 26.61 -55.69
N PRO A 776 27.55 25.57 -56.56
CA PRO A 776 26.37 25.28 -57.36
C PRO A 776 25.10 25.08 -56.53
N LEU A 777 25.21 24.43 -55.36
CA LEU A 777 24.12 24.21 -54.42
C LEU A 777 23.83 25.42 -53.49
N GLY A 778 24.65 26.47 -53.55
CA GLY A 778 24.65 27.60 -52.61
C GLY A 778 25.43 27.33 -51.33
N ALA A 779 25.94 28.38 -50.68
CA ALA A 779 26.68 28.29 -49.43
C ALA A 779 25.74 28.43 -48.20
N PRO A 780 25.55 27.40 -47.35
CA PRO A 780 24.75 27.52 -46.12
C PRO A 780 25.40 28.40 -45.04
N PHE A 781 26.72 28.64 -45.11
CA PHE A 781 27.45 29.52 -44.19
C PHE A 781 28.51 30.33 -44.94
N ALA A 782 28.95 31.43 -44.34
CA ALA A 782 30.12 32.15 -44.82
C ALA A 782 31.39 31.35 -44.54
N PHE A 783 32.19 31.08 -45.57
CA PHE A 783 33.46 30.36 -45.47
C PHE A 783 34.55 31.00 -46.33
N GLU A 784 35.80 30.71 -45.98
CA GLU A 784 36.96 31.17 -46.72
C GLU A 784 37.77 29.97 -47.22
N MET A 785 38.17 29.99 -48.48
CA MET A 785 39.08 28.99 -49.05
C MET A 785 40.42 29.62 -49.42
N PRO A 786 41.56 28.99 -49.07
CA PRO A 786 42.82 29.30 -49.71
C PRO A 786 42.76 28.91 -51.20
N VAL A 787 43.32 29.75 -52.07
CA VAL A 787 43.42 29.50 -53.51
C VAL A 787 44.87 29.69 -53.95
N SER A 788 45.33 28.86 -54.87
CA SER A 788 46.69 28.86 -55.40
C SER A 788 46.70 28.85 -56.92
N VAL A 789 47.86 29.15 -57.52
CA VAL A 789 48.05 29.05 -58.95
C VAL A 789 49.40 28.40 -59.28
N GLN A 790 49.40 27.45 -60.19
CA GLN A 790 50.60 26.89 -60.79
C GLN A 790 50.95 27.69 -62.05
N ARG A 791 52.24 27.99 -62.25
CA ARG A 791 52.78 28.71 -63.43
C ARG A 791 52.18 30.13 -63.66
N GLY A 792 51.68 30.78 -62.62
CA GLY A 792 51.13 32.14 -62.70
C GLY A 792 51.14 32.91 -61.38
N SER A 793 50.40 34.03 -61.34
CA SER A 793 50.15 34.85 -60.15
C SER A 793 48.65 35.16 -59.97
N ILE A 794 48.22 35.29 -58.71
CA ILE A 794 46.84 35.56 -58.27
C ILE A 794 46.75 36.89 -57.54
N SER A 795 45.62 37.60 -57.67
CA SER A 795 45.39 38.87 -56.96
C SER A 795 44.79 38.72 -55.57
N ARG A 796 44.51 37.49 -55.12
CA ARG A 796 44.04 37.10 -53.79
C ARG A 796 44.45 35.66 -53.53
N GLU A 797 44.95 35.37 -52.34
CA GLU A 797 45.34 34.01 -51.89
C GLU A 797 44.23 33.34 -51.07
N ILE A 798 43.22 34.11 -50.64
CA ILE A 798 42.03 33.64 -49.93
C ILE A 798 40.78 34.22 -50.61
N VAL A 799 39.76 33.39 -50.79
CA VAL A 799 38.46 33.76 -51.36
C VAL A 799 37.35 33.40 -50.38
N SER A 800 36.64 34.43 -49.91
CA SER A 800 35.46 34.31 -49.05
C SER A 800 34.19 34.17 -49.90
N VAL A 801 33.32 33.23 -49.54
CA VAL A 801 31.94 33.10 -50.01
C VAL A 801 31.03 33.38 -48.81
N LEU A 802 29.96 34.17 -48.97
CA LEU A 802 29.06 34.50 -47.86
C LEU A 802 27.89 33.50 -47.76
N ALA A 803 27.22 33.47 -46.61
CA ALA A 803 26.00 32.68 -46.44
C ALA A 803 24.91 33.15 -47.42
N GLY A 804 24.31 32.21 -48.15
CA GLY A 804 23.30 32.45 -49.17
C GLY A 804 23.84 32.83 -50.55
N ASP A 805 25.15 33.05 -50.73
CA ASP A 805 25.77 33.28 -52.03
C ASP A 805 26.02 31.96 -52.80
N THR A 806 25.94 32.05 -54.13
CA THR A 806 26.34 30.98 -55.08
C THR A 806 27.65 31.29 -55.81
N VAL A 807 28.19 32.51 -55.66
CA VAL A 807 29.37 33.01 -56.39
C VAL A 807 30.16 34.01 -55.54
N SER A 808 31.49 33.85 -55.46
CA SER A 808 32.39 34.77 -54.76
C SER A 808 32.62 36.09 -55.50
N PRO A 809 33.15 37.12 -54.83
CA PRO A 809 33.82 38.24 -55.50
C PRO A 809 34.94 37.72 -56.42
N SER A 810 35.06 38.28 -57.63
CA SER A 810 36.06 37.82 -58.61
C SER A 810 37.49 38.29 -58.28
N PHE A 811 38.47 37.40 -58.40
CA PHE A 811 39.90 37.72 -58.35
C PHE A 811 40.53 37.62 -59.76
N LYS A 812 41.75 38.14 -59.92
CA LYS A 812 42.51 38.06 -61.18
C LYS A 812 43.59 36.99 -61.12
N VAL A 813 43.88 36.37 -62.26
CA VAL A 813 44.91 35.35 -62.46
C VAL A 813 45.71 35.67 -63.73
N SER A 814 47.03 35.55 -63.70
CA SER A 814 47.92 35.81 -64.86
C SER A 814 48.98 34.73 -65.00
N ALA A 815 49.25 34.24 -66.21
CA ALA A 815 50.37 33.32 -66.47
C ALA A 815 51.75 34.03 -66.43
N TYR A 816 52.82 33.27 -66.19
CA TYR A 816 54.19 33.74 -66.42
C TYR A 816 54.59 33.63 -67.89
N SER A 817 55.41 34.58 -68.37
CA SER A 817 55.90 34.60 -69.75
C SER A 817 56.77 33.38 -70.07
N GLY A 818 56.35 32.56 -71.04
CA GLY A 818 57.09 31.36 -71.47
C GLY A 818 56.80 30.11 -70.65
N GLY A 819 55.89 30.16 -69.68
CA GLY A 819 55.23 28.98 -69.14
C GLY A 819 54.03 28.60 -70.01
N GLY A 820 53.70 27.31 -70.04
CA GLY A 820 52.49 26.80 -70.69
C GLY A 820 51.23 27.02 -69.86
N ALA A 821 50.36 26.01 -69.76
CA ALA A 821 49.08 26.11 -69.06
C ALA A 821 49.28 26.56 -67.60
N ALA A 822 48.45 27.50 -67.14
CA ALA A 822 48.36 27.91 -65.73
C ALA A 822 47.07 27.37 -65.12
N HIS A 823 47.21 26.79 -63.93
CA HIS A 823 46.17 26.01 -63.25
C HIS A 823 45.84 26.71 -61.93
N VAL A 824 44.56 27.03 -61.72
CA VAL A 824 44.07 27.59 -60.44
C VAL A 824 43.51 26.46 -59.60
N GLY A 825 44.12 26.24 -58.44
CA GLY A 825 43.75 25.17 -57.52
C GLY A 825 43.19 25.72 -56.21
N PHE A 826 42.29 24.95 -55.60
CA PHE A 826 41.96 25.15 -54.19
C PHE A 826 43.12 24.65 -53.34
N GLY A 827 43.46 25.36 -52.27
CA GLY A 827 44.30 24.82 -51.21
C GLY A 827 43.58 23.73 -50.42
N PRO A 828 44.17 23.28 -49.29
CA PRO A 828 43.48 22.34 -48.41
C PRO A 828 42.17 22.98 -47.89
N PRO A 829 41.02 22.27 -47.93
CA PRO A 829 39.79 22.78 -47.34
C PRO A 829 39.96 22.90 -45.81
N PRO A 830 39.47 23.99 -45.18
CA PRO A 830 39.53 24.13 -43.73
C PRO A 830 38.61 23.11 -43.07
N GLN A 831 39.03 22.53 -41.94
CA GLN A 831 38.12 21.70 -41.12
C GLN A 831 36.98 22.56 -40.57
N LEU A 832 35.75 22.07 -40.71
CA LEU A 832 34.55 22.82 -40.31
C LEU A 832 34.37 22.80 -38.79
N HIS A 833 35.07 23.69 -38.09
CA HIS A 833 34.94 23.92 -36.65
C HIS A 833 33.88 24.99 -36.29
N VAL A 834 33.01 25.38 -37.24
CA VAL A 834 32.05 26.47 -37.04
C VAL A 834 30.87 25.98 -36.21
N ALA A 835 30.78 26.47 -34.97
CA ALA A 835 29.73 26.08 -34.03
C ALA A 835 28.33 26.41 -34.57
N GLY A 836 27.54 25.35 -34.80
CA GLY A 836 26.16 25.43 -35.27
C GLY A 836 25.92 25.18 -36.76
N TYR A 837 26.94 24.74 -37.52
CA TYR A 837 26.76 24.17 -38.86
C TYR A 837 27.15 22.69 -38.85
N SER A 838 26.20 21.81 -38.49
CA SER A 838 26.47 20.37 -38.33
C SER A 838 25.94 19.55 -39.51
N GLY A 839 26.63 18.46 -39.86
CA GLY A 839 26.24 17.58 -40.97
C GLY A 839 26.60 18.11 -42.37
N VAL A 840 27.53 19.07 -42.45
CA VAL A 840 28.02 19.65 -43.71
C VAL A 840 29.54 19.47 -43.80
N GLU A 841 30.05 19.17 -44.99
CA GLU A 841 31.49 19.04 -45.28
C GLU A 841 31.91 20.03 -46.39
N LEU A 842 33.10 20.61 -46.28
CA LEU A 842 33.72 21.42 -47.33
C LEU A 842 34.75 20.57 -48.08
N VAL A 843 34.46 20.24 -49.34
CA VAL A 843 35.29 19.37 -50.17
C VAL A 843 36.03 20.18 -51.23
N ARG A 844 37.29 19.82 -51.51
CA ARG A 844 38.11 20.44 -52.55
C ARG A 844 37.47 20.20 -53.94
N GLY A 845 37.18 21.27 -54.67
CA GLY A 845 36.83 21.19 -56.09
C GLY A 845 38.03 20.93 -57.00
N GLU A 846 37.75 20.79 -58.29
CA GLU A 846 38.76 20.55 -59.32
C GLU A 846 39.56 21.82 -59.67
N GLU A 847 40.72 21.64 -60.32
CA GLU A 847 41.59 22.76 -60.72
C GLU A 847 41.17 23.32 -62.08
N LEU A 848 41.06 24.64 -62.20
CA LEU A 848 40.67 25.30 -63.46
C LEU A 848 41.90 25.67 -64.28
N VAL A 849 41.98 25.09 -65.48
CA VAL A 849 42.96 25.44 -66.52
C VAL A 849 42.48 26.71 -67.24
N LEU A 850 43.38 27.70 -67.39
CA LEU A 850 43.02 29.02 -67.95
C LEU A 850 43.66 29.36 -69.29
N PHE A 851 44.68 28.61 -69.72
CA PHE A 851 45.47 28.85 -70.94
C PHE A 851 45.90 27.52 -71.56
N ALA A 852 46.11 27.48 -72.88
CA ALA A 852 46.47 26.27 -73.62
C ALA A 852 48.00 26.09 -73.79
N GLU A 853 48.41 24.85 -74.06
CA GLU A 853 49.73 24.46 -74.61
C GLU A 853 49.55 23.96 -76.05
N THR A 854 50.63 23.96 -76.85
CA THR A 854 50.60 23.49 -78.25
C THR A 854 51.93 22.83 -78.65
N ASP A 855 51.94 21.50 -78.76
CA ASP A 855 53.00 20.68 -79.39
C ASP A 855 52.45 19.27 -79.70
N ASN A 856 53.17 18.48 -80.52
CA ASN A 856 52.81 17.09 -80.90
C ASN A 856 52.96 16.13 -79.72
N ARG A 857 52.07 15.13 -79.60
CA ARG A 857 51.96 14.25 -78.42
C ARG A 857 52.31 12.80 -78.75
N SER A 858 52.70 12.05 -77.73
CA SER A 858 52.91 10.60 -77.84
C SER A 858 51.58 9.84 -77.87
N PRO A 859 51.57 8.57 -78.35
CA PRO A 859 50.49 7.64 -78.08
C PRO A 859 50.13 7.59 -76.57
N ASP A 860 48.90 7.22 -76.25
CA ASP A 860 48.41 7.01 -74.88
C ASP A 860 47.89 5.58 -74.69
N THR A 861 47.82 5.13 -73.44
CA THR A 861 47.24 3.83 -73.06
C THR A 861 45.74 3.98 -72.79
N ARG A 862 44.92 3.26 -73.56
CA ARG A 862 43.45 3.36 -73.53
C ARG A 862 42.82 2.55 -72.39
N SER A 863 43.45 1.42 -72.07
CA SER A 863 43.06 0.49 -71.01
C SER A 863 44.23 -0.46 -70.72
N HIS A 864 44.19 -1.18 -69.61
CA HIS A 864 45.25 -2.12 -69.23
C HIS A 864 45.09 -3.48 -69.91
N ILE A 865 46.17 -3.98 -70.53
CA ILE A 865 46.26 -5.39 -70.96
C ILE A 865 46.19 -6.30 -69.70
N PRO A 866 45.35 -7.35 -69.69
CA PRO A 866 45.21 -8.24 -68.53
C PRO A 866 46.47 -9.11 -68.30
N GLN A 867 46.57 -9.68 -67.09
CA GLN A 867 47.63 -10.62 -66.73
C GLN A 867 47.22 -12.04 -67.16
N HIS A 868 48.19 -12.89 -67.52
CA HIS A 868 47.93 -14.23 -68.05
C HIS A 868 48.58 -15.32 -67.16
N ARG A 869 47.81 -16.36 -66.84
CA ARG A 869 48.32 -17.59 -66.20
C ARG A 869 48.25 -18.73 -67.21
N LEU A 870 49.39 -19.27 -67.56
CA LEU A 870 49.54 -20.38 -68.52
C LEU A 870 50.11 -21.62 -67.81
N GLN A 871 49.99 -22.80 -68.42
CA GLN A 871 50.60 -24.05 -67.94
C GLN A 871 51.73 -24.47 -68.89
N VAL A 872 52.84 -25.02 -68.40
CA VAL A 872 53.93 -25.50 -69.28
C VAL A 872 53.41 -26.59 -70.21
N GLY A 873 53.53 -26.37 -71.53
CA GLY A 873 53.01 -27.28 -72.56
C GLY A 873 51.50 -27.15 -72.83
N GLY A 874 50.81 -26.21 -72.16
CA GLY A 874 49.42 -25.85 -72.42
C GLY A 874 49.24 -25.01 -73.69
N PRO A 875 47.98 -24.64 -74.02
CA PRO A 875 47.66 -23.87 -75.22
C PRO A 875 48.10 -22.40 -75.13
N SER A 876 48.39 -21.81 -76.30
CA SER A 876 48.67 -20.39 -76.50
C SER A 876 47.53 -19.48 -76.05
N ALA A 877 47.84 -18.36 -75.39
CA ALA A 877 46.91 -17.24 -75.23
C ALA A 877 47.05 -16.21 -76.36
N SER A 878 45.99 -15.41 -76.60
CA SER A 878 46.00 -14.33 -77.60
C SER A 878 45.24 -13.09 -77.15
N VAL A 879 45.70 -11.89 -77.55
CA VAL A 879 45.14 -10.59 -77.17
C VAL A 879 45.24 -9.58 -78.31
N ALA A 880 44.15 -8.92 -78.69
CA ALA A 880 44.18 -7.83 -79.67
C ALA A 880 44.74 -6.54 -79.04
N VAL A 881 46.01 -6.20 -79.29
CA VAL A 881 46.68 -5.07 -78.59
C VAL A 881 46.13 -3.70 -79.01
N GLY A 882 45.52 -3.60 -80.18
CA GLY A 882 44.95 -2.35 -80.70
C GLY A 882 43.79 -1.77 -79.88
N ASP A 883 43.11 -2.57 -79.05
CA ASP A 883 42.05 -2.08 -78.18
C ASP A 883 42.57 -1.36 -76.91
N TYR A 884 43.86 -1.52 -76.60
CA TYR A 884 44.49 -1.07 -75.34
C TYR A 884 45.35 0.19 -75.49
N PHE A 885 45.58 0.66 -76.71
CA PHE A 885 46.30 1.91 -77.00
C PHE A 885 45.44 2.85 -77.84
N ASN A 886 45.71 4.15 -77.76
CA ASN A 886 45.02 5.18 -78.53
C ASN A 886 46.00 6.31 -78.87
N ASP A 887 46.09 6.69 -80.14
CA ASP A 887 46.86 7.87 -80.52
C ASP A 887 46.06 9.18 -80.25
N PRO A 888 46.59 10.15 -79.48
CA PRO A 888 45.87 11.38 -79.16
C PRO A 888 45.74 12.37 -80.31
N ASP A 889 46.60 12.29 -81.32
CA ASP A 889 46.65 13.21 -82.48
C ASP A 889 46.00 12.57 -83.74
N GLY A 890 45.88 11.24 -83.78
CA GLY A 890 45.03 10.46 -84.70
C GLY A 890 45.77 9.45 -85.60
N ASP A 891 47.05 9.18 -85.33
CA ASP A 891 47.91 8.41 -86.22
C ASP A 891 47.80 6.87 -86.10
N THR A 892 48.35 6.16 -87.10
CA THR A 892 48.35 4.68 -87.14
C THR A 892 49.54 4.09 -86.41
N LEU A 893 49.30 3.36 -85.32
CA LEU A 893 50.31 2.82 -84.43
C LEU A 893 50.94 1.50 -84.92
N ALA A 894 52.25 1.36 -84.70
CA ALA A 894 52.99 0.10 -84.77
C ALA A 894 53.23 -0.47 -83.36
N TYR A 895 53.49 -1.78 -83.23
CA TYR A 895 53.63 -2.45 -81.94
C TYR A 895 54.87 -3.37 -81.88
N GLU A 896 55.62 -3.27 -80.78
CA GLU A 896 56.75 -4.14 -80.41
C GLU A 896 56.39 -4.91 -79.11
N VAL A 897 56.94 -6.11 -78.91
CA VAL A 897 56.79 -6.89 -77.65
C VAL A 897 58.10 -7.51 -77.19
N VAL A 898 58.32 -7.55 -75.87
CA VAL A 898 59.46 -8.21 -75.22
C VAL A 898 58.99 -8.89 -73.92
N ALA A 899 59.33 -10.17 -73.72
CA ALA A 899 59.23 -10.83 -72.41
C ALA A 899 60.54 -10.62 -71.64
N SER A 900 60.46 -10.21 -70.36
CA SER A 900 61.63 -9.83 -69.56
C SER A 900 62.56 -11.00 -69.19
N VAL A 901 62.08 -12.24 -69.30
CA VAL A 901 62.84 -13.47 -69.03
C VAL A 901 62.66 -14.42 -70.22
N SER A 902 63.67 -14.46 -71.09
CA SER A 902 63.63 -15.28 -72.32
C SER A 902 63.60 -16.78 -72.00
N GLY A 903 62.55 -17.47 -72.43
CA GLY A 903 62.38 -18.91 -72.22
C GLY A 903 61.26 -19.30 -71.24
N VAL A 904 60.59 -18.32 -70.62
CA VAL A 904 59.40 -18.54 -69.79
C VAL A 904 58.14 -18.62 -70.69
N VAL A 905 58.00 -17.64 -71.58
CA VAL A 905 56.95 -17.52 -72.60
C VAL A 905 57.60 -17.09 -73.92
N ASP A 906 57.15 -17.60 -75.06
CA ASP A 906 57.40 -16.97 -76.37
C ASP A 906 56.29 -15.94 -76.64
N ALA A 907 56.67 -14.68 -76.80
CA ALA A 907 55.75 -13.56 -76.94
C ALA A 907 55.98 -12.84 -78.28
N ARG A 908 54.96 -12.82 -79.15
CA ARG A 908 55.04 -12.25 -80.51
C ARG A 908 53.76 -11.50 -80.89
N ILE A 909 53.88 -10.43 -81.66
CA ILE A 909 52.72 -9.70 -82.22
C ILE A 909 52.64 -9.94 -83.73
N GLU A 910 51.48 -10.40 -84.18
CA GLU A 910 51.15 -10.59 -85.59
C GLU A 910 49.84 -9.85 -85.92
N GLN A 911 49.88 -8.95 -86.91
CA GLN A 911 48.71 -8.19 -87.39
C GLN A 911 47.91 -7.43 -86.30
N GLY A 912 48.56 -7.02 -85.21
CA GLY A 912 47.92 -6.34 -84.07
C GLY A 912 47.34 -7.29 -83.01
N VAL A 913 47.62 -8.59 -83.10
CA VAL A 913 47.31 -9.59 -82.07
C VAL A 913 48.61 -10.11 -81.44
N LEU A 914 48.72 -9.98 -80.13
CA LEU A 914 49.75 -10.61 -79.31
C LEU A 914 49.41 -12.08 -79.08
N TRP A 915 50.41 -12.95 -79.19
CA TRP A 915 50.37 -14.37 -78.85
C TRP A 915 51.39 -14.65 -77.74
N LEU A 916 51.01 -15.54 -76.81
CA LEU A 916 51.80 -15.95 -75.66
C LEU A 916 51.81 -17.48 -75.55
N ASP A 917 52.94 -18.11 -75.88
CA ASP A 917 53.11 -19.57 -75.84
C ASP A 917 53.93 -19.98 -74.60
N PRO A 918 53.43 -20.87 -73.72
CA PRO A 918 54.12 -21.23 -72.48
C PRO A 918 55.31 -22.19 -72.71
N LEU A 919 56.50 -21.82 -72.24
CA LEU A 919 57.74 -22.55 -72.47
C LEU A 919 58.33 -23.24 -71.22
N SER A 920 58.40 -22.56 -70.09
CA SER A 920 58.93 -23.12 -68.83
C SER A 920 58.41 -22.40 -67.59
N MET A 921 58.49 -23.06 -66.42
CA MET A 921 57.92 -22.57 -65.16
C MET A 921 58.69 -21.38 -64.59
N ASP A 922 58.15 -20.18 -64.75
CA ASP A 922 58.58 -18.96 -64.04
C ASP A 922 57.52 -17.84 -64.21
N THR A 923 57.77 -16.67 -63.62
CA THR A 923 57.06 -15.42 -63.92
C THR A 923 57.88 -14.52 -64.84
N THR A 924 57.26 -13.96 -65.88
CA THR A 924 57.89 -12.93 -66.72
C THR A 924 56.99 -11.70 -66.88
N GLU A 925 57.62 -10.52 -67.01
CA GLU A 925 56.92 -9.29 -67.36
C GLU A 925 56.93 -9.16 -68.88
N VAL A 926 55.75 -9.13 -69.50
CA VAL A 926 55.59 -8.90 -70.94
C VAL A 926 55.37 -7.41 -71.15
N GLU A 927 56.32 -6.77 -71.82
CA GLU A 927 56.25 -5.38 -72.25
C GLU A 927 55.73 -5.30 -73.69
N VAL A 928 54.66 -4.54 -73.91
CA VAL A 928 54.15 -4.17 -75.24
C VAL A 928 54.31 -2.67 -75.42
N THR A 929 54.98 -2.25 -76.49
CA THR A 929 55.20 -0.84 -76.81
C THR A 929 54.52 -0.46 -78.12
N ALA A 930 53.62 0.51 -78.05
CA ALA A 930 52.99 1.17 -79.19
C ALA A 930 53.83 2.39 -79.63
N ILE A 931 53.92 2.63 -80.94
CA ILE A 931 54.82 3.62 -81.55
C ILE A 931 54.08 4.37 -82.66
N ASP A 932 54.18 5.71 -82.67
CA ASP A 932 53.61 6.57 -83.72
C ASP A 932 54.57 6.75 -84.93
N PRO A 933 54.12 7.37 -86.03
CA PRO A 933 54.98 7.73 -87.17
C PRO A 933 56.07 8.77 -86.84
N GLY A 934 55.94 9.52 -85.73
CA GLY A 934 56.93 10.46 -85.22
C GLY A 934 58.09 9.81 -84.43
N GLY A 935 57.95 8.54 -84.05
CA GLY A 935 58.87 7.81 -83.19
C GLY A 935 58.63 7.96 -81.68
N LEU A 936 57.55 8.64 -81.27
CA LEU A 936 57.09 8.69 -79.88
C LEU A 936 56.41 7.37 -79.51
N ARG A 937 56.39 7.06 -78.20
CA ARG A 937 56.08 5.71 -77.71
C ARG A 937 55.21 5.75 -76.46
N ALA A 938 54.29 4.81 -76.35
CA ALA A 938 53.66 4.42 -75.09
C ALA A 938 53.83 2.92 -74.85
N THR A 939 54.02 2.54 -73.59
CA THR A 939 54.40 1.19 -73.21
C THR A 939 53.48 0.69 -72.11
N GLN A 940 53.03 -0.56 -72.24
CA GLN A 940 52.33 -1.30 -71.20
C GLN A 940 53.15 -2.51 -70.79
N ARG A 941 53.05 -2.85 -69.51
CA ARG A 941 53.67 -4.03 -68.91
C ARG A 941 52.61 -4.79 -68.13
N PHE A 942 52.60 -6.11 -68.30
CA PHE A 942 51.74 -7.01 -67.53
C PHE A 942 52.52 -8.29 -67.22
N LEU A 943 52.22 -8.91 -66.08
CA LEU A 943 52.83 -10.19 -65.74
C LEU A 943 52.13 -11.32 -66.52
N THR A 944 52.94 -12.19 -67.11
CA THR A 944 52.51 -13.52 -67.52
C THR A 944 53.35 -14.53 -66.76
N TRP A 945 52.72 -15.46 -66.05
CA TRP A 945 53.45 -16.54 -65.40
C TRP A 945 52.96 -17.89 -65.89
N VAL A 946 53.89 -18.83 -65.91
CA VAL A 946 53.66 -20.20 -66.35
C VAL A 946 53.83 -21.11 -65.14
N VAL A 947 52.74 -21.73 -64.74
CA VAL A 947 52.72 -22.69 -63.63
C VAL A 947 53.15 -24.09 -64.13
N PRO A 948 53.53 -25.01 -63.22
CA PRO A 948 53.53 -26.44 -63.53
C PRO A 948 52.22 -26.87 -64.21
N ALA A 949 52.29 -27.95 -65.00
CA ALA A 949 51.10 -28.76 -65.22
C ALA A 949 50.77 -29.42 -63.85
N PRO A 950 49.52 -29.34 -63.37
CA PRO A 950 49.14 -29.89 -62.07
C PRO A 950 49.20 -31.43 -62.07
N ASP A 951 49.27 -32.02 -60.88
CA ASP A 951 49.17 -33.47 -60.70
C ASP A 951 47.67 -33.80 -60.51
N PRO A 952 46.97 -34.39 -61.51
CA PRO A 952 45.51 -34.35 -61.63
C PRO A 952 44.78 -35.38 -60.74
N ASP A 953 45.32 -35.63 -59.55
CA ASP A 953 44.85 -36.54 -58.50
C ASP A 953 45.21 -35.99 -57.09
N ALA A 954 45.62 -34.71 -56.93
CA ALA A 954 46.21 -34.19 -55.68
C ALA A 954 46.05 -32.67 -55.42
N PHE A 955 45.42 -32.34 -54.28
CA PHE A 955 45.01 -30.98 -53.92
C PHE A 955 46.11 -29.89 -53.91
N ASN A 956 45.90 -28.79 -54.63
CA ASN A 956 46.83 -27.67 -54.79
C ASN A 956 46.34 -26.33 -54.16
N ILE A 957 47.28 -25.49 -53.72
CA ILE A 957 47.01 -24.13 -53.20
C ILE A 957 47.99 -23.15 -53.85
N GLU A 958 47.53 -22.42 -54.88
CA GLU A 958 48.36 -21.42 -55.55
C GLU A 958 48.33 -20.07 -54.84
N LEU A 959 49.50 -19.45 -54.66
CA LEU A 959 49.64 -18.12 -54.08
C LEU A 959 50.17 -17.09 -55.08
N TYR A 960 49.35 -16.07 -55.37
CA TYR A 960 49.71 -14.89 -56.16
C TYR A 960 49.88 -13.66 -55.25
N PHE A 961 50.99 -12.93 -55.37
CA PHE A 961 51.34 -11.83 -54.47
C PHE A 961 51.22 -10.47 -55.18
N ASP A 962 50.54 -9.50 -54.56
CA ASP A 962 50.62 -8.09 -54.96
C ASP A 962 52.00 -7.50 -54.56
N PRO A 963 52.57 -6.55 -55.34
CA PRO A 963 53.90 -6.00 -55.06
C PRO A 963 54.04 -5.36 -53.67
N GLY A 964 55.11 -5.71 -52.95
CA GLY A 964 55.47 -5.09 -51.66
C GLY A 964 56.15 -6.03 -50.65
N PHE A 965 56.08 -7.34 -50.86
CA PHE A 965 56.74 -8.36 -50.04
C PHE A 965 58.21 -8.57 -50.45
N THR A 966 59.06 -9.01 -49.52
CA THR A 966 60.41 -9.53 -49.85
C THR A 966 60.34 -11.02 -50.21
N PRO A 967 61.35 -11.58 -50.92
CA PRO A 967 61.40 -13.01 -51.21
C PRO A 967 61.35 -13.91 -49.97
N GLU A 968 61.92 -13.48 -48.83
CA GLU A 968 61.82 -14.23 -47.57
C GLU A 968 60.41 -14.21 -46.98
N GLN A 969 59.67 -13.10 -47.16
CA GLN A 969 58.28 -12.98 -46.73
C GLN A 969 57.36 -13.83 -47.62
N GLU A 970 57.50 -13.76 -48.95
CA GLU A 970 56.77 -14.64 -49.86
C GLU A 970 57.04 -16.11 -49.57
N ALA A 971 58.31 -16.51 -49.45
CA ALA A 971 58.68 -17.89 -49.14
C ALA A 971 58.15 -18.35 -47.77
N THR A 972 57.92 -17.43 -46.84
CA THR A 972 57.30 -17.72 -45.53
C THR A 972 55.81 -17.99 -45.65
N ILE A 973 55.11 -17.26 -46.51
CA ILE A 973 53.67 -17.43 -46.75
C ILE A 973 53.43 -18.67 -47.65
N ARG A 974 54.29 -18.93 -48.65
CA ARG A 974 54.28 -20.18 -49.45
C ARG A 974 54.44 -21.43 -48.57
N ARG A 975 55.38 -21.44 -47.61
CA ARG A 975 55.51 -22.54 -46.63
C ARG A 975 54.26 -22.80 -45.78
N ALA A 976 53.35 -21.83 -45.64
CA ALA A 976 52.07 -22.04 -44.97
C ALA A 976 51.03 -22.70 -45.90
N ALA A 977 51.04 -22.40 -47.20
CA ALA A 977 50.27 -23.14 -48.21
C ALA A 977 50.81 -24.58 -48.39
N ASP A 978 52.14 -24.74 -48.51
CA ASP A 978 52.81 -26.04 -48.54
C ASP A 978 52.36 -26.93 -47.36
N ARG A 979 52.29 -26.35 -46.15
CA ARG A 979 51.86 -27.06 -44.94
C ARG A 979 50.36 -27.41 -44.92
N TRP A 980 49.50 -26.67 -45.63
CA TRP A 980 48.11 -27.05 -45.81
C TRP A 980 47.96 -28.16 -46.88
N MET A 981 48.74 -28.11 -47.98
CA MET A 981 48.79 -29.20 -48.97
C MET A 981 49.33 -30.52 -48.38
N GLU A 982 50.24 -30.47 -47.39
CA GLU A 982 50.64 -31.66 -46.60
C GLU A 982 49.52 -32.27 -45.72
N VAL A 983 48.43 -31.53 -45.49
CA VAL A 983 47.37 -31.88 -44.51
C VAL A 983 46.04 -32.22 -45.20
N VAL A 984 45.71 -31.58 -46.32
CA VAL A 984 44.53 -31.92 -47.12
C VAL A 984 44.71 -33.29 -47.79
N THR A 985 43.64 -34.08 -47.85
CA THR A 985 43.65 -35.38 -48.54
C THR A 985 42.43 -35.49 -49.46
N GLY A 986 42.68 -35.54 -50.76
CA GLY A 986 41.68 -35.38 -51.81
C GLY A 986 42.19 -34.48 -52.93
N ASP A 987 41.26 -34.03 -53.77
CA ASP A 987 41.45 -33.27 -55.00
C ASP A 987 40.08 -32.65 -55.38
N LEU A 988 40.02 -31.45 -55.96
CA LEU A 988 38.76 -30.84 -56.46
C LEU A 988 38.85 -30.50 -57.97
N PRO A 989 37.72 -30.34 -58.68
CA PRO A 989 37.75 -30.11 -60.13
C PRO A 989 38.38 -28.77 -60.56
N ASP A 990 39.09 -28.76 -61.68
CA ASP A 990 39.52 -27.55 -62.41
C ASP A 990 38.37 -26.53 -62.62
N VAL A 991 38.67 -25.21 -62.52
CA VAL A 991 37.70 -24.12 -62.77
C VAL A 991 38.16 -23.19 -63.91
N PRO A 992 37.53 -23.22 -65.10
CA PRO A 992 37.88 -22.33 -66.21
C PRO A 992 37.41 -20.89 -65.98
N MET A 993 38.34 -19.94 -65.87
CA MET A 993 38.05 -18.50 -65.70
C MET A 993 37.74 -17.83 -67.05
N HIS A 994 36.45 -17.78 -67.40
CA HIS A 994 35.95 -17.22 -68.67
C HIS A 994 34.83 -16.18 -68.49
N GLY A 995 35.14 -15.09 -67.76
CA GLY A 995 34.31 -13.89 -67.67
C GLY A 995 33.32 -13.86 -66.49
N SER A 996 33.16 -12.67 -65.90
CA SER A 996 32.16 -12.31 -64.87
C SER A 996 31.85 -13.38 -63.80
N VAL A 997 32.73 -13.48 -62.79
CA VAL A 997 32.39 -14.10 -61.49
C VAL A 997 31.73 -13.06 -60.59
N GLU A 998 30.67 -13.42 -59.87
CA GLU A 998 29.92 -12.51 -58.99
C GLU A 998 30.66 -12.20 -57.67
N GLU A 999 31.45 -11.12 -57.72
CA GLU A 999 31.42 -10.02 -56.75
C GLU A 999 31.43 -10.33 -55.23
N TYR A 1000 32.63 -10.44 -54.64
CA TYR A 1000 32.86 -10.02 -53.24
C TYR A 1000 34.18 -9.24 -53.00
N CYS A 1001 35.25 -9.48 -53.77
CA CYS A 1001 36.59 -8.88 -53.52
C CYS A 1001 36.85 -7.49 -54.16
N GLY A 1002 35.79 -6.76 -54.52
CA GLY A 1002 35.84 -5.35 -54.91
C GLY A 1002 36.33 -5.03 -56.33
N ASP A 1003 36.01 -3.81 -56.80
CA ASP A 1003 36.08 -3.37 -58.21
C ASP A 1003 37.41 -3.59 -58.96
N ARG A 1004 38.54 -3.75 -58.26
CA ARG A 1004 39.87 -3.85 -58.89
C ARG A 1004 40.27 -5.28 -59.29
N ALA A 1005 39.49 -6.29 -58.92
CA ALA A 1005 39.69 -7.68 -59.35
C ALA A 1005 39.05 -8.01 -60.71
N ARG A 1006 38.03 -7.23 -61.13
CA ARG A 1006 36.99 -7.59 -62.13
C ARG A 1006 37.43 -8.08 -63.53
N THR A 1007 38.69 -7.96 -63.94
CA THR A 1007 39.16 -8.32 -65.31
C THR A 1007 40.59 -8.86 -65.43
N ARG A 1008 41.30 -9.20 -64.34
CA ARG A 1008 42.78 -9.29 -64.39
C ARG A 1008 43.41 -10.60 -64.82
N PHE A 1009 42.70 -11.74 -64.81
CA PHE A 1009 43.31 -13.05 -65.14
C PHE A 1009 42.51 -13.83 -66.18
N VAL A 1010 43.25 -14.58 -67.01
CA VAL A 1010 42.71 -15.51 -68.03
C VAL A 1010 43.46 -16.84 -67.90
N GLY A 1011 42.73 -17.95 -67.74
CA GLY A 1011 43.28 -19.29 -67.56
C GLY A 1011 42.26 -20.28 -66.95
N VAL A 1012 42.74 -21.44 -66.48
CA VAL A 1012 41.98 -22.41 -65.66
C VAL A 1012 42.61 -22.44 -64.27
N ILE A 1013 41.83 -22.27 -63.20
CA ILE A 1013 42.31 -22.39 -61.82
C ILE A 1013 42.23 -23.85 -61.42
N ASP A 1014 43.39 -24.38 -61.05
CA ASP A 1014 43.56 -25.65 -60.35
C ASP A 1014 43.25 -25.44 -58.86
N ASP A 1015 42.40 -26.29 -58.27
CA ASP A 1015 41.85 -26.21 -56.90
C ASP A 1015 41.48 -24.83 -56.36
N VAL A 1016 42.45 -24.12 -55.77
CA VAL A 1016 42.30 -22.86 -55.03
C VAL A 1016 43.44 -21.90 -55.35
N LEU A 1017 43.09 -20.72 -55.87
CA LEU A 1017 44.01 -19.59 -56.03
C LEU A 1017 43.77 -18.55 -54.93
N ILE A 1018 44.80 -18.23 -54.15
CA ILE A 1018 44.74 -17.20 -53.09
C ILE A 1018 45.62 -16.01 -53.46
N ARG A 1019 45.01 -14.82 -53.45
CA ARG A 1019 45.71 -13.55 -53.65
C ARG A 1019 46.21 -12.99 -52.31
N ILE A 1020 47.49 -12.67 -52.23
CA ILE A 1020 48.16 -12.15 -51.04
C ILE A 1020 48.42 -10.64 -51.21
N ARG A 1021 47.93 -9.81 -50.27
CA ARG A 1021 47.99 -8.34 -50.36
C ARG A 1021 48.59 -7.66 -49.12
N LEU A 1022 49.17 -6.48 -49.33
CA LEU A 1022 49.69 -5.60 -48.28
C LEU A 1022 48.76 -4.38 -48.10
N PHE A 1023 48.28 -4.16 -46.87
CA PHE A 1023 47.38 -3.04 -46.54
C PHE A 1023 47.99 -2.06 -45.54
N PRO A 1024 48.11 -0.76 -45.89
CA PRO A 1024 48.77 0.24 -45.03
C PRO A 1024 47.89 0.77 -43.88
N TYR A 1025 46.56 0.62 -43.94
CA TYR A 1025 45.63 1.30 -43.00
C TYR A 1025 44.47 0.43 -42.46
N LEU A 1026 44.70 -0.87 -42.24
CA LEU A 1026 43.83 -1.69 -41.38
C LEU A 1026 43.98 -1.21 -39.92
N ARG A 1027 43.08 -0.32 -39.46
CA ARG A 1027 43.24 0.36 -38.16
C ARG A 1027 43.20 -0.58 -36.96
N ASN A 1028 42.38 -1.64 -37.03
CA ASN A 1028 42.13 -2.56 -35.91
C ASN A 1028 42.61 -4.01 -36.16
N ALA A 1029 42.67 -4.49 -37.41
CA ALA A 1029 43.02 -5.87 -37.76
C ALA A 1029 44.52 -6.10 -38.04
N ALA A 1030 45.02 -7.33 -37.84
CA ALA A 1030 46.41 -7.70 -38.13
C ALA A 1030 46.60 -8.27 -39.55
N ALA A 1031 45.64 -9.08 -39.98
CA ALA A 1031 45.40 -9.50 -41.36
C ALA A 1031 43.88 -9.68 -41.54
N TYR A 1032 43.44 -10.16 -42.71
CA TYR A 1032 42.11 -10.68 -42.97
C TYR A 1032 42.15 -11.70 -44.10
N ALA A 1033 41.18 -12.61 -44.15
CA ALA A 1033 40.86 -13.49 -45.27
C ALA A 1033 39.45 -13.18 -45.81
N THR A 1034 39.21 -13.42 -47.10
CA THR A 1034 37.87 -13.32 -47.71
C THR A 1034 37.74 -14.18 -48.98
N SER A 1035 36.57 -14.78 -49.19
CA SER A 1035 36.27 -15.50 -50.44
C SER A 1035 35.95 -14.54 -51.58
N CYS A 1036 36.48 -14.85 -52.76
CA CYS A 1036 36.26 -14.12 -54.01
C CYS A 1036 35.54 -14.96 -55.08
N GLY A 1037 35.31 -16.25 -54.84
CA GLY A 1037 34.70 -17.18 -55.79
C GLY A 1037 34.49 -18.57 -55.19
N ARG A 1038 33.25 -19.06 -55.25
CA ARG A 1038 32.80 -20.31 -54.62
C ARG A 1038 32.23 -21.29 -55.64
N ARG A 1039 32.49 -22.58 -55.43
CA ARG A 1039 32.02 -23.70 -56.27
C ARG A 1039 30.56 -23.99 -55.95
N GLU A 1040 29.65 -23.91 -56.92
CA GLU A 1040 28.20 -24.14 -56.70
C GLU A 1040 27.90 -25.55 -56.16
N GLU A 1041 28.60 -26.57 -56.65
CA GLU A 1041 28.30 -27.97 -56.32
C GLU A 1041 28.83 -28.44 -54.96
N SER A 1042 29.94 -27.87 -54.46
CA SER A 1042 30.57 -28.27 -53.20
C SER A 1042 30.51 -27.21 -52.10
N GLY A 1043 30.19 -25.95 -52.42
CA GLY A 1043 30.21 -24.84 -51.47
C GLY A 1043 31.61 -24.40 -51.02
N LEU A 1044 32.68 -25.02 -51.53
CA LEU A 1044 34.07 -24.67 -51.23
C LEU A 1044 34.56 -23.52 -52.11
N ASP A 1045 35.45 -22.70 -51.58
CA ASP A 1045 36.02 -21.56 -52.29
C ASP A 1045 37.16 -22.00 -53.24
N PHE A 1046 37.20 -21.44 -54.45
CA PHE A 1046 38.24 -21.68 -55.46
C PHE A 1046 39.08 -20.43 -55.77
N LEU A 1047 38.61 -19.25 -55.32
CA LEU A 1047 39.36 -18.00 -55.38
C LEU A 1047 39.19 -17.28 -54.05
N GLY A 1048 40.30 -16.94 -53.39
CA GLY A 1048 40.30 -16.20 -52.13
C GLY A 1048 41.32 -15.06 -52.11
N GLU A 1049 41.25 -14.22 -51.07
CA GLU A 1049 42.20 -13.13 -50.86
C GLU A 1049 42.54 -12.95 -49.38
N ASN A 1050 43.84 -12.91 -49.07
CA ASN A 1050 44.37 -12.66 -47.74
C ASN A 1050 45.14 -11.33 -47.71
N GLY A 1051 44.68 -10.37 -46.92
CA GLY A 1051 45.25 -9.03 -46.80
C GLY A 1051 45.97 -8.81 -45.47
N PHE A 1052 47.29 -8.67 -45.49
CA PHE A 1052 48.13 -8.48 -44.31
C PHE A 1052 48.44 -7.00 -44.06
N ALA A 1053 48.40 -6.57 -42.80
CA ALA A 1053 48.90 -5.24 -42.44
C ALA A 1053 50.44 -5.21 -42.46
N GLN A 1054 51.06 -4.09 -42.88
CA GLN A 1054 52.53 -3.97 -42.96
C GLN A 1054 53.25 -4.43 -41.68
N ARG A 1055 52.74 -4.02 -40.51
CA ARG A 1055 53.24 -4.42 -39.17
C ARG A 1055 53.33 -5.94 -38.93
N THR A 1056 52.50 -6.72 -39.63
CA THR A 1056 52.43 -8.17 -39.54
C THR A 1056 53.44 -8.80 -40.50
N VAL A 1057 53.53 -8.27 -41.72
CA VAL A 1057 54.46 -8.69 -42.78
C VAL A 1057 55.92 -8.42 -42.39
N ASP A 1058 56.20 -7.30 -41.73
CA ASP A 1058 57.53 -6.95 -41.21
C ASP A 1058 57.94 -7.82 -40.00
N SER A 1059 57.06 -8.68 -39.47
CA SER A 1059 57.33 -9.54 -38.32
C SER A 1059 57.62 -10.99 -38.71
N SER A 1060 58.86 -11.42 -38.53
CA SER A 1060 59.28 -12.82 -38.66
C SER A 1060 58.63 -13.78 -37.63
N VAL A 1061 57.92 -13.27 -36.63
CA VAL A 1061 57.21 -14.07 -35.61
C VAL A 1061 55.71 -14.17 -35.91
N PHE A 1062 55.07 -13.06 -36.32
CA PHE A 1062 53.63 -13.07 -36.59
C PHE A 1062 53.29 -13.51 -38.02
N LEU A 1063 54.10 -13.15 -39.03
CA LEU A 1063 53.80 -13.51 -40.42
C LEU A 1063 53.59 -15.02 -40.66
N PRO A 1064 54.43 -15.95 -40.14
CA PRO A 1064 54.21 -17.38 -40.39
C PRO A 1064 52.88 -17.89 -39.79
N ARG A 1065 52.52 -17.40 -38.60
CA ARG A 1065 51.30 -17.81 -37.89
C ARG A 1065 50.05 -17.23 -38.54
N SER A 1066 50.05 -15.94 -38.86
CA SER A 1066 48.95 -15.31 -39.59
C SER A 1066 48.80 -15.90 -40.99
N ALA A 1067 49.88 -16.19 -41.72
CA ALA A 1067 49.78 -16.82 -43.03
C ALA A 1067 49.07 -18.17 -43.00
N LEU A 1068 49.39 -19.02 -42.01
CA LEU A 1068 48.72 -20.31 -41.82
C LEU A 1068 47.24 -20.15 -41.43
N HIS A 1069 46.93 -19.21 -40.53
CA HIS A 1069 45.58 -18.89 -40.08
C HIS A 1069 44.68 -18.38 -41.21
N GLU A 1070 45.07 -17.31 -41.90
CA GLU A 1070 44.26 -16.70 -42.97
C GLU A 1070 44.04 -17.66 -44.16
N ILE A 1071 44.98 -18.56 -44.47
CA ILE A 1071 44.79 -19.57 -45.53
C ILE A 1071 43.71 -20.59 -45.10
N GLY A 1072 43.67 -21.00 -43.82
CA GLY A 1072 42.66 -21.93 -43.31
C GLY A 1072 41.22 -21.43 -43.44
N HIS A 1073 41.00 -20.11 -43.35
CA HIS A 1073 39.69 -19.50 -43.59
C HIS A 1073 39.23 -19.65 -45.06
N ILE A 1074 40.13 -19.53 -46.04
CA ILE A 1074 39.79 -19.71 -47.47
C ILE A 1074 39.48 -21.17 -47.79
N LEU A 1075 40.14 -22.12 -47.10
CA LEU A 1075 39.86 -23.56 -47.25
C LEU A 1075 38.54 -24.00 -46.57
N GLY A 1076 37.73 -23.06 -46.06
CA GLY A 1076 36.45 -23.34 -45.41
C GLY A 1076 36.56 -23.97 -44.02
N ILE A 1077 37.73 -23.95 -43.39
CA ILE A 1077 37.98 -24.64 -42.11
C ILE A 1077 37.58 -23.74 -40.93
N GLY A 1078 36.30 -23.36 -40.87
CA GLY A 1078 35.70 -22.52 -39.84
C GLY A 1078 34.36 -21.95 -40.30
N ASP A 1079 33.32 -22.06 -39.46
CA ASP A 1079 31.94 -21.71 -39.83
C ASP A 1079 31.61 -20.23 -39.58
N TRP A 1080 30.79 -19.63 -40.45
CA TRP A 1080 30.51 -18.18 -40.51
C TRP A 1080 28.99 -17.88 -40.41
N PRO A 1081 28.47 -17.56 -39.21
CA PRO A 1081 27.13 -17.01 -39.05
C PRO A 1081 27.07 -15.54 -39.54
N ILE A 1082 26.05 -15.20 -40.35
CA ILE A 1082 25.98 -13.92 -41.07
C ILE A 1082 25.60 -12.70 -40.19
N GLU A 1083 25.22 -12.92 -38.92
CA GLU A 1083 24.55 -11.89 -38.09
C GLU A 1083 25.45 -11.08 -37.13
N ASP A 1084 26.75 -11.39 -36.98
CA ASP A 1084 27.67 -10.57 -36.17
C ASP A 1084 29.02 -10.37 -36.89
N ARG A 1085 29.54 -9.13 -36.93
CA ARG A 1085 30.61 -8.73 -37.87
C ARG A 1085 31.96 -8.39 -37.23
N ASP A 1086 32.06 -8.40 -35.89
CA ASP A 1086 33.25 -7.96 -35.14
C ASP A 1086 33.97 -9.11 -34.39
N THR A 1087 33.69 -10.39 -34.72
CA THR A 1087 34.36 -11.56 -34.12
C THR A 1087 34.91 -12.54 -35.16
N ASP A 1088 36.20 -12.85 -35.06
CA ASP A 1088 36.93 -13.83 -35.88
C ASP A 1088 36.50 -15.28 -35.56
N PRO A 1089 35.93 -16.05 -36.51
CA PRO A 1089 35.39 -17.38 -36.25
C PRO A 1089 36.48 -18.39 -35.89
N HIS A 1090 36.19 -19.26 -34.93
CA HIS A 1090 37.15 -20.22 -34.40
C HIS A 1090 37.10 -21.55 -35.17
N PHE A 1091 38.27 -22.13 -35.44
CA PHE A 1091 38.41 -23.52 -35.88
C PHE A 1091 37.60 -24.44 -34.96
N ALA A 1092 36.68 -25.20 -35.55
CA ALA A 1092 35.74 -26.05 -34.82
C ALA A 1092 35.77 -27.48 -35.37
N GLY A 1093 35.49 -28.46 -34.49
CA GLY A 1093 35.68 -29.88 -34.77
C GLY A 1093 37.05 -30.41 -34.31
N PRO A 1094 37.13 -31.66 -33.82
CA PRO A 1094 38.35 -32.19 -33.24
C PRO A 1094 39.49 -32.35 -34.24
N LEU A 1095 39.20 -32.75 -35.49
CA LEU A 1095 40.21 -32.94 -36.54
C LEU A 1095 40.80 -31.61 -37.02
N ALA A 1096 39.98 -30.55 -37.14
CA ALA A 1096 40.46 -29.22 -37.53
C ALA A 1096 41.40 -28.62 -36.46
N VAL A 1097 41.04 -28.77 -35.17
CA VAL A 1097 41.89 -28.34 -34.05
C VAL A 1097 43.16 -29.20 -33.96
N GLU A 1098 43.05 -30.52 -34.10
CA GLU A 1098 44.22 -31.42 -34.06
C GLU A 1098 45.20 -31.15 -35.22
N ALA A 1099 44.69 -30.83 -36.42
CA ALA A 1099 45.52 -30.40 -37.56
C ALA A 1099 46.20 -29.05 -37.32
N PHE A 1100 45.47 -28.06 -36.79
CA PHE A 1100 46.00 -26.73 -36.48
C PHE A 1100 47.08 -26.76 -35.38
N ASP A 1101 46.83 -27.50 -34.29
CA ASP A 1101 47.80 -27.72 -33.22
C ASP A 1101 49.03 -28.52 -33.73
N ALA A 1102 48.82 -29.55 -34.56
CA ALA A 1102 49.91 -30.33 -35.18
C ALA A 1102 50.67 -29.57 -36.29
N ALA A 1103 50.16 -28.43 -36.75
CA ALA A 1103 50.87 -27.49 -37.62
C ALA A 1103 51.63 -26.39 -36.84
N GLY A 1104 51.49 -26.33 -35.51
CA GLY A 1104 52.23 -25.43 -34.64
C GLY A 1104 51.47 -24.16 -34.22
N GLY A 1105 50.13 -24.19 -34.25
CA GLY A 1105 49.30 -23.17 -33.63
C GLY A 1105 49.48 -23.06 -32.11
N GLU A 1106 49.10 -21.91 -31.53
CA GLU A 1106 49.01 -21.70 -30.08
C GLU A 1106 47.60 -21.20 -29.74
N GLY A 1107 46.79 -22.06 -29.12
CA GLY A 1107 45.37 -21.81 -28.90
C GLY A 1107 45.06 -20.67 -27.90
N TYR A 1108 44.06 -19.85 -28.22
CA TYR A 1108 43.56 -18.77 -27.37
C TYR A 1108 42.47 -19.29 -26.39
N PRO A 1109 42.42 -18.84 -25.12
CA PRO A 1109 41.62 -19.51 -24.07
C PRO A 1109 40.12 -19.10 -24.07
N GLY A 1110 39.42 -19.29 -25.20
CA GLY A 1110 38.14 -18.63 -25.51
C GLY A 1110 36.84 -19.46 -25.52
N GLY A 1111 36.85 -20.75 -25.17
CA GLY A 1111 35.64 -21.60 -25.20
C GLY A 1111 35.50 -22.43 -26.50
N LYS A 1112 34.65 -23.47 -26.48
CA LYS A 1112 34.61 -24.52 -27.53
C LYS A 1112 33.35 -24.45 -28.40
N VAL A 1113 33.52 -24.72 -29.68
CA VAL A 1113 32.46 -24.90 -30.70
C VAL A 1113 32.57 -26.32 -31.30
N PRO A 1114 31.45 -27.01 -31.58
CA PRO A 1114 31.46 -28.33 -32.22
C PRO A 1114 31.43 -28.25 -33.76
N VAL A 1115 32.02 -29.25 -34.42
CA VAL A 1115 31.70 -29.72 -35.78
C VAL A 1115 31.67 -31.26 -35.70
N GLU A 1116 31.01 -31.92 -36.66
CA GLU A 1116 30.90 -33.39 -36.77
C GLU A 1116 32.26 -34.09 -36.96
#